data_AF-A0A420N9E6-F1
#
_entry.id   AF-A0A420N9E6-F1
#
_cell.length_a   1.000
_cell.length_b   1.000
_cell.length_c   1.000
_cell.angle_alpha   90.00
_cell.angle_beta   90.00
_cell.angle_gamma   90.00
#
_symmetry.space_group_name_H-M   'P 1'
#
loop_
_entity.id
_entity.type
_entity.pdbx_description
1 polymer ?
#
loop_
_entity_poly.entity_id
_entity_poly.type
_entity_poly.pdbx_seq_one_letter_code
_entity_poly.pdbx_strand_id
1 'polypeptide(L)'
;MRPFTPATRNFSGPVPRSSTPVRSILKPASVLGRRKAEYAGLSDPVDAPESPTKRRKIFIDETRNVTYEVGRRTMDEVKLEVRTALEEHLRGNDSQYDTLKELFASDKQRYLPPVVGEEDDTLKPHELQVYVVALTGCVPILKNRLCNGLVHTVLNCSWLGRDDAFVKVFTHFLAALVSAQGSYLSPVLMMMVGKFSDSRSSVWSVPDFPEVSRETMRNRLHSTLHYLLQMFPSAISVLEELLVSKLPFHNESMRVHMAYVDNLLRIKDYVPDSRDEVFDIILKRVVQIDSQMQTDLEDLDDDVTAAVMYALREHSEGDEWENDDDDSDDESDAESVHSDDPDFDENVARIKSIKGSVEKMDAMMDTLFSVYTPHFTNPGSDTAFDMFTVLLREFEQLVLPTYKSRHTQFLIFHFAQMHERLTDAFCGQLIATAFQGNTPNVLKQSAAAYLASFVARGAHLPSGLIRSIFGLLLHHLDQYRKKYEPLCRGPDLMRFTPYYSLVQATLYIFCFRWQDLIVSTPEFVDPEDPASYIGQEMEWMGTCRKDLSVQIFSKLNPLKVCAPVIVEEFAKISHRLNFMYVYPLVESNKRVRLTQYLTATYSTGGALRDAGYETQDESFHQLDPYFPFDPYQLPVSKRWLENDYVHWKAVQGLNAEDEDDSDDDIDDDLDEDEIEEGTATDSDGEDYE
;
A
#
# COMPACT_ATOMS: atom_id res chain seq x y z
N MET A 1 -14.60 64.69 -2.02
CA MET A 1 -16.09 64.60 -2.05
C MET A 1 -16.58 63.92 -0.77
N ARG A 2 -17.89 63.82 -0.51
CA ARG A 2 -18.42 63.37 0.80
C ARG A 2 -18.29 61.84 1.01
N PRO A 3 -18.04 61.36 2.26
CA PRO A 3 -18.15 59.96 2.63
C PRO A 3 -19.58 59.59 3.05
N PHE A 4 -19.89 58.29 3.13
CA PHE A 4 -21.00 57.76 3.92
C PHE A 4 -20.68 56.36 4.46
N THR A 5 -21.16 56.06 5.66
CA THR A 5 -21.07 54.76 6.35
C THR A 5 -22.51 54.29 6.72
N PRO A 6 -22.80 53.29 7.58
CA PRO A 6 -23.74 52.22 7.22
C PRO A 6 -25.12 52.34 7.90
N ALA A 7 -26.04 51.43 7.59
CA ALA A 7 -27.33 51.26 8.25
C ALA A 7 -27.48 49.83 8.84
N THR A 8 -28.22 49.70 9.95
CA THR A 8 -28.38 48.45 10.73
C THR A 8 -29.85 48.16 11.02
N ARG A 9 -30.23 46.87 11.22
CA ARG A 9 -31.24 46.38 12.20
C ARG A 9 -31.55 44.86 12.15
N ASN A 10 -30.96 44.12 13.09
CA ASN A 10 -31.58 43.33 14.17
C ASN A 10 -32.94 42.57 14.01
N PHE A 11 -32.88 41.24 14.28
CA PHE A 11 -33.85 40.36 15.01
C PHE A 11 -35.30 40.18 14.47
N SER A 12 -36.09 39.11 14.74
CA SER A 12 -36.03 37.90 15.62
C SER A 12 -36.86 36.70 15.05
N GLY A 13 -36.76 35.49 15.64
CA GLY A 13 -37.65 34.31 15.35
C GLY A 13 -39.02 34.34 16.06
N PRO A 14 -39.77 33.21 16.30
CA PRO A 14 -39.41 31.78 16.21
C PRO A 14 -40.49 30.82 15.56
N VAL A 15 -40.48 29.53 15.92
CA VAL A 15 -41.22 28.36 15.32
C VAL A 15 -42.61 28.06 15.94
N PRO A 16 -43.56 27.44 15.19
CA PRO A 16 -44.48 26.41 15.76
C PRO A 16 -44.70 25.15 14.88
N ARG A 17 -45.64 24.25 15.25
CA ARG A 17 -45.69 22.79 14.92
C ARG A 17 -46.93 22.30 14.13
N SER A 18 -46.84 21.07 13.57
CA SER A 18 -47.94 20.11 13.23
C SER A 18 -48.81 20.41 11.97
N SER A 19 -49.61 19.51 11.35
CA SER A 19 -50.08 18.12 11.65
C SER A 19 -50.43 17.31 10.36
N THR A 20 -51.05 16.11 10.47
CA THR A 20 -51.36 15.16 9.36
C THR A 20 -52.86 15.11 8.94
N PRO A 21 -53.18 14.60 7.72
CA PRO A 21 -54.00 13.37 7.53
C PRO A 21 -53.50 12.48 6.34
N VAL A 22 -53.71 11.16 6.16
CA VAL A 22 -54.75 10.13 6.46
C VAL A 22 -55.78 9.87 5.32
N ARG A 23 -55.59 8.73 4.60
CA ARG A 23 -56.56 7.73 3.97
C ARG A 23 -57.83 8.22 3.21
N SER A 24 -58.44 7.53 2.23
CA SER A 24 -58.22 6.32 1.38
C SER A 24 -59.44 6.16 0.40
N ILE A 25 -59.66 4.98 -0.23
CA ILE A 25 -60.96 4.36 -0.69
C ILE A 25 -61.40 4.44 -2.20
N LEU A 26 -61.32 3.26 -2.87
CA LEU A 26 -62.20 2.62 -3.90
C LEU A 26 -62.11 2.79 -5.46
N LYS A 27 -62.60 1.71 -6.11
CA LYS A 27 -62.82 1.33 -7.55
C LYS A 27 -64.28 1.63 -8.00
N PRO A 28 -64.82 1.39 -9.24
CA PRO A 28 -64.48 0.45 -10.37
C PRO A 28 -64.41 1.15 -11.77
N ALA A 29 -64.63 0.60 -12.99
CA ALA A 29 -65.12 -0.68 -13.58
C ALA A 29 -64.48 -0.89 -15.01
N SER A 30 -64.32 -2.09 -15.62
CA SER A 30 -65.23 -3.12 -16.22
C SER A 30 -65.68 -2.88 -17.69
N VAL A 31 -65.98 -3.98 -18.43
CA VAL A 31 -66.62 -4.11 -19.79
C VAL A 31 -65.70 -3.92 -21.04
N LEU A 32 -65.85 -4.57 -22.21
CA LEU A 32 -66.11 -6.00 -22.59
C LEU A 32 -66.04 -6.24 -24.15
N GLY A 33 -65.38 -7.31 -24.63
CA GLY A 33 -65.64 -7.99 -25.93
C GLY A 33 -64.84 -7.54 -27.19
N ARG A 34 -64.93 -8.18 -28.39
CA ARG A 34 -65.29 -9.58 -28.78
C ARG A 34 -65.11 -9.83 -30.32
N ARG A 35 -64.42 -10.93 -30.76
CA ARG A 35 -64.47 -11.58 -32.12
C ARG A 35 -63.87 -10.76 -33.30
N LYS A 36 -63.53 -11.28 -34.50
CA LYS A 36 -63.61 -12.61 -35.20
C LYS A 36 -62.44 -12.64 -36.25
N ALA A 37 -61.46 -13.56 -36.26
CA ALA A 37 -61.38 -14.92 -36.83
C ALA A 37 -61.40 -15.07 -38.38
N GLU A 38 -60.35 -15.66 -38.98
CA GLU A 38 -60.41 -16.75 -40.00
C GLU A 38 -59.04 -17.42 -40.32
N TYR A 39 -59.11 -18.62 -40.92
CA TYR A 39 -58.12 -19.68 -41.27
C TYR A 39 -56.85 -19.25 -42.06
N ALA A 40 -55.73 -20.00 -42.18
CA ALA A 40 -55.20 -21.32 -41.71
C ALA A 40 -53.63 -21.28 -41.80
N GLY A 41 -52.79 -22.21 -41.33
CA GLY A 41 -52.94 -23.48 -40.57
C GLY A 41 -51.63 -24.30 -40.57
N LEU A 42 -51.55 -25.38 -39.76
CA LEU A 42 -50.47 -26.38 -39.59
C LEU A 42 -49.23 -26.04 -38.71
N SER A 43 -49.11 -26.81 -37.62
CA SER A 43 -47.90 -27.26 -36.86
C SER A 43 -46.91 -26.25 -36.27
N ASP A 44 -47.14 -25.90 -34.99
CA ASP A 44 -46.35 -26.25 -33.79
C ASP A 44 -44.84 -25.89 -33.67
N PRO A 45 -44.38 -25.50 -32.46
CA PRO A 45 -44.11 -24.07 -32.27
C PRO A 45 -42.66 -23.69 -31.93
N VAL A 46 -42.37 -22.40 -32.19
CA VAL A 46 -41.26 -21.65 -31.59
C VAL A 46 -41.84 -20.82 -30.44
N ASP A 47 -41.24 -20.89 -29.25
CA ASP A 47 -41.70 -20.16 -28.07
C ASP A 47 -40.75 -19.00 -27.73
N ALA A 48 -41.19 -17.77 -28.01
CA ALA A 48 -40.58 -16.52 -27.55
C ALA A 48 -41.54 -15.33 -27.80
N PRO A 49 -41.53 -14.26 -26.99
CA PRO A 49 -41.02 -14.12 -25.61
C PRO A 49 -42.12 -13.64 -24.63
N GLU A 50 -42.02 -13.98 -23.34
CA GLU A 50 -42.85 -13.36 -22.28
C GLU A 50 -42.07 -12.36 -21.40
N SER A 51 -42.62 -11.16 -21.23
CA SER A 51 -42.28 -10.25 -20.14
C SER A 51 -43.41 -9.21 -19.94
N PRO A 52 -43.53 -8.54 -18.78
CA PRO A 52 -43.10 -8.94 -17.44
C PRO A 52 -44.24 -8.80 -16.40
N THR A 53 -44.63 -9.88 -15.70
CA THR A 53 -45.49 -9.75 -14.50
C THR A 53 -44.80 -10.26 -13.24
N LYS A 54 -44.46 -9.33 -12.33
CA LYS A 54 -43.84 -9.62 -11.04
C LYS A 54 -44.78 -10.40 -10.11
N ARG A 55 -44.79 -11.73 -10.20
CA ARG A 55 -44.96 -12.56 -9.00
C ARG A 55 -43.66 -12.50 -8.21
N ARG A 56 -43.71 -12.00 -6.96
CA ARG A 56 -42.64 -12.28 -5.99
C ARG A 56 -42.49 -13.80 -5.93
N LYS A 57 -41.33 -14.35 -6.31
CA LYS A 57 -40.95 -15.68 -5.85
C LYS A 57 -40.91 -15.59 -4.32
N ILE A 58 -41.82 -16.28 -3.67
CA ILE A 58 -41.71 -16.53 -2.24
C ILE A 58 -40.53 -17.49 -2.14
N PHE A 59 -39.43 -17.05 -1.51
CA PHE A 59 -38.44 -18.00 -1.01
C PHE A 59 -39.17 -18.88 0.00
N ILE A 60 -39.38 -20.14 -0.38
CA ILE A 60 -39.85 -21.16 0.54
C ILE A 60 -38.63 -21.49 1.39
N ASP A 61 -38.75 -21.20 2.68
CA ASP A 61 -37.74 -21.38 3.70
C ASP A 61 -37.56 -22.89 3.99
N GLU A 62 -36.78 -23.58 3.16
CA GLU A 62 -36.54 -25.03 3.25
C GLU A 62 -35.95 -25.45 4.60
N THR A 63 -35.26 -24.52 5.28
CA THR A 63 -34.77 -24.62 6.66
C THR A 63 -35.84 -25.04 7.68
N ARG A 64 -37.12 -24.82 7.40
CA ARG A 64 -38.24 -25.16 8.31
C ARG A 64 -38.57 -26.65 8.41
N ASN A 65 -38.12 -27.48 7.47
CA ASN A 65 -38.53 -28.88 7.37
C ASN A 65 -37.50 -29.89 7.90
N VAL A 66 -36.39 -29.45 8.49
CA VAL A 66 -35.43 -30.35 9.16
C VAL A 66 -35.83 -30.55 10.62
N THR A 67 -36.46 -31.69 10.91
CA THR A 67 -36.68 -32.15 12.29
C THR A 67 -35.38 -32.70 12.87
N TYR A 68 -34.63 -31.84 13.55
CA TYR A 68 -33.51 -32.26 14.40
C TYR A 68 -34.05 -33.00 15.63
N GLU A 69 -34.00 -34.33 15.62
CA GLU A 69 -34.23 -35.16 16.81
C GLU A 69 -32.97 -35.16 17.68
N VAL A 70 -33.05 -34.58 18.89
CA VAL A 70 -31.89 -34.33 19.74
C VAL A 70 -32.10 -34.96 21.12
N GLY A 71 -31.67 -36.22 21.22
CA GLY A 71 -31.70 -37.02 22.44
C GLY A 71 -33.13 -37.22 22.97
N ARG A 72 -33.43 -36.59 24.12
CA ARG A 72 -34.73 -36.68 24.80
C ARG A 72 -35.60 -35.41 24.70
N ARG A 73 -35.10 -34.33 24.10
CA ARG A 73 -35.78 -33.02 24.04
C ARG A 73 -36.25 -32.72 22.62
N THR A 74 -37.44 -32.13 22.48
CA THR A 74 -37.91 -31.68 21.17
C THR A 74 -37.42 -30.27 20.83
N MET A 75 -37.25 -30.01 19.54
CA MET A 75 -36.90 -28.69 19.00
C MET A 75 -37.90 -27.58 19.42
N ASP A 76 -39.15 -27.91 19.74
CA ASP A 76 -40.14 -26.93 20.22
C ASP A 76 -40.11 -26.72 21.75
N GLU A 77 -39.64 -27.70 22.53
CA GLU A 77 -39.29 -27.49 23.95
C GLU A 77 -38.13 -26.50 24.08
N VAL A 78 -37.03 -26.68 23.33
CA VAL A 78 -35.86 -25.78 23.41
C VAL A 78 -36.21 -24.36 22.92
N LYS A 79 -37.10 -24.21 21.92
CA LYS A 79 -37.65 -22.89 21.55
C LYS A 79 -38.50 -22.26 22.64
N LEU A 80 -39.20 -23.05 23.46
CA LEU A 80 -39.99 -22.55 24.57
C LEU A 80 -39.09 -22.17 25.76
N GLU A 81 -38.09 -22.99 26.06
CA GLU A 81 -37.02 -22.76 27.03
C GLU A 81 -36.31 -21.42 26.76
N VAL A 82 -35.74 -21.25 25.56
CA VAL A 82 -35.06 -20.02 25.13
C VAL A 82 -35.98 -18.80 25.14
N ARG A 83 -37.24 -18.93 24.71
CA ARG A 83 -38.21 -17.82 24.77
C ARG A 83 -38.53 -17.43 26.21
N THR A 84 -38.71 -18.40 27.10
CA THR A 84 -39.07 -18.16 28.50
C THR A 84 -37.92 -17.48 29.23
N ALA A 85 -36.68 -17.95 29.05
CA ALA A 85 -35.49 -17.33 29.60
C ALA A 85 -35.33 -15.86 29.19
N LEU A 86 -35.56 -15.55 27.90
CA LEU A 86 -35.52 -14.18 27.38
C LEU A 86 -36.69 -13.33 27.91
N GLU A 87 -37.90 -13.87 28.00
CA GLU A 87 -39.05 -13.12 28.56
C GLU A 87 -38.95 -12.87 30.06
N GLU A 88 -38.33 -13.77 30.83
CA GLU A 88 -38.08 -13.62 32.27
C GLU A 88 -36.92 -12.68 32.56
N HIS A 89 -35.84 -12.67 31.77
CA HIS A 89 -34.81 -11.63 31.83
C HIS A 89 -35.41 -10.23 31.61
N LEU A 90 -36.34 -10.08 30.66
CA LEU A 90 -37.08 -8.82 30.46
C LEU A 90 -38.05 -8.46 31.61
N ARG A 91 -38.26 -9.36 32.58
CA ARG A 91 -39.00 -9.12 33.84
C ARG A 91 -38.06 -8.91 35.04
N GLY A 92 -36.75 -9.05 34.86
CA GLY A 92 -35.72 -8.94 35.91
C GLY A 92 -35.34 -10.26 36.58
N ASN A 93 -35.66 -11.41 35.97
CA ASN A 93 -35.31 -12.74 36.45
C ASN A 93 -34.20 -13.33 35.56
N ASP A 94 -32.94 -13.04 35.91
CA ASP A 94 -31.80 -13.25 35.01
C ASP A 94 -31.27 -14.70 34.97
N SER A 95 -31.65 -15.56 35.93
CA SER A 95 -31.03 -16.88 36.14
C SER A 95 -30.99 -17.77 34.88
N GLN A 96 -32.12 -17.95 34.19
CA GLN A 96 -32.17 -18.77 32.97
C GLN A 96 -31.42 -18.13 31.80
N TYR A 97 -31.28 -16.80 31.79
CA TYR A 97 -30.55 -16.05 30.76
C TYR A 97 -29.04 -16.08 30.99
N ASP A 98 -28.60 -16.07 32.25
CA ASP A 98 -27.21 -16.32 32.63
C ASP A 98 -26.81 -17.77 32.32
N THR A 99 -27.66 -18.78 32.59
CA THR A 99 -27.42 -20.15 32.12
C THR A 99 -27.28 -20.21 30.59
N LEU A 100 -28.15 -19.53 29.83
CA LEU A 100 -27.98 -19.45 28.37
C LEU A 100 -26.65 -18.80 27.95
N LYS A 101 -26.18 -17.76 28.66
CA LYS A 101 -24.86 -17.18 28.40
C LYS A 101 -23.74 -18.16 28.71
N GLU A 102 -23.82 -18.88 29.83
CA GLU A 102 -22.83 -19.89 30.22
C GLU A 102 -22.70 -20.98 29.14
N LEU A 103 -23.82 -21.49 28.59
CA LEU A 103 -23.80 -22.47 27.49
C LEU A 103 -23.10 -22.00 26.20
N PHE A 104 -23.05 -20.69 25.94
CA PHE A 104 -22.30 -20.11 24.82
C PHE A 104 -20.89 -19.62 25.20
N ALA A 105 -20.58 -19.53 26.50
CA ALA A 105 -19.24 -19.20 27.00
C ALA A 105 -18.36 -20.45 27.22
N SER A 106 -18.98 -21.60 27.51
CA SER A 106 -18.32 -22.91 27.59
C SER A 106 -18.26 -23.63 26.25
N ASP A 107 -18.31 -22.92 25.12
CA ASP A 107 -18.52 -23.52 23.80
C ASP A 107 -17.37 -24.46 23.33
N LYS A 108 -16.15 -24.26 23.85
CA LYS A 108 -14.99 -25.14 23.70
C LYS A 108 -14.85 -26.21 24.80
N GLN A 109 -15.77 -26.31 25.74
CA GLN A 109 -15.70 -27.34 26.79
C GLN A 109 -15.88 -28.72 26.16
N ARG A 110 -14.89 -29.59 26.37
CA ARG A 110 -14.92 -30.97 25.90
C ARG A 110 -16.09 -31.73 26.52
N TYR A 111 -16.81 -32.51 25.73
CA TYR A 111 -17.88 -33.37 26.23
C TYR A 111 -17.29 -34.52 27.04
N LEU A 112 -17.73 -34.64 28.30
CA LEU A 112 -17.34 -35.72 29.20
C LEU A 112 -18.59 -36.58 29.45
N PRO A 113 -18.65 -37.84 28.98
CA PRO A 113 -19.79 -38.71 29.24
C PRO A 113 -20.07 -38.80 30.74
N PRO A 114 -21.32 -38.58 31.20
CA PRO A 114 -21.62 -38.45 32.62
C PRO A 114 -21.24 -39.70 33.41
N VAL A 115 -20.69 -39.49 34.61
CA VAL A 115 -20.34 -40.57 35.53
C VAL A 115 -21.63 -41.29 35.97
N VAL A 116 -21.57 -42.61 36.12
CA VAL A 116 -22.76 -43.45 36.35
C VAL A 116 -23.43 -43.13 37.69
N GLY A 117 -24.41 -42.23 37.65
CA GLY A 117 -25.17 -41.76 38.82
C GLY A 117 -25.37 -40.24 38.88
N GLU A 118 -24.67 -39.46 38.05
CA GLU A 118 -24.75 -38.00 37.99
C GLU A 118 -25.66 -37.53 36.83
N GLU A 119 -26.07 -36.25 36.84
CA GLU A 119 -26.87 -35.67 35.76
C GLU A 119 -25.97 -35.22 34.58
N ASP A 120 -26.56 -35.06 33.38
CA ASP A 120 -25.84 -34.85 32.13
C ASP A 120 -25.49 -33.37 31.93
N ASP A 121 -24.67 -32.84 32.85
CA ASP A 121 -24.34 -31.41 32.97
C ASP A 121 -23.47 -30.86 31.81
N THR A 122 -22.87 -31.73 30.98
CA THR A 122 -22.07 -31.29 29.82
C THR A 122 -22.90 -31.31 28.53
N LEU A 123 -23.04 -30.14 27.92
CA LEU A 123 -23.82 -29.97 26.68
C LEU A 123 -23.15 -30.73 25.52
N LYS A 124 -23.90 -31.57 24.80
CA LYS A 124 -23.35 -32.32 23.66
C LYS A 124 -22.98 -31.37 22.51
N PRO A 125 -21.92 -31.67 21.72
CA PRO A 125 -21.45 -30.77 20.66
C PRO A 125 -22.52 -30.32 19.65
N HIS A 126 -23.51 -31.18 19.38
CA HIS A 126 -24.64 -30.92 18.47
C HIS A 126 -25.83 -30.21 19.14
N GLU A 127 -25.96 -30.20 20.47
CA GLU A 127 -27.08 -29.55 21.17
C GLU A 127 -27.03 -28.02 20.99
N LEU A 128 -25.83 -27.41 20.90
CA LEU A 128 -25.68 -25.97 20.72
C LEU A 128 -26.30 -25.47 19.39
N GLN A 129 -26.32 -26.31 18.34
CA GLN A 129 -26.98 -25.99 17.07
C GLN A 129 -28.48 -25.72 17.27
N VAL A 130 -29.14 -26.50 18.15
CA VAL A 130 -30.57 -26.33 18.48
C VAL A 130 -30.80 -25.00 19.19
N TYR A 131 -29.90 -24.62 20.11
CA TYR A 131 -29.99 -23.32 20.79
C TYR A 131 -29.82 -22.14 19.81
N VAL A 132 -28.95 -22.23 18.80
CA VAL A 132 -28.84 -21.18 17.76
C VAL A 132 -30.11 -21.13 16.89
N VAL A 133 -30.71 -22.27 16.51
CA VAL A 133 -32.02 -22.29 15.81
C VAL A 133 -33.14 -21.68 16.68
N ALA A 134 -33.16 -21.98 17.98
CA ALA A 134 -34.13 -21.45 18.93
C ALA A 134 -33.98 -19.93 19.15
N LEU A 135 -32.74 -19.43 19.28
CA LEU A 135 -32.42 -18.01 19.33
C LEU A 135 -32.83 -17.29 18.04
N THR A 136 -32.60 -17.90 16.87
CA THR A 136 -33.05 -17.37 15.57
C THR A 136 -34.57 -17.16 15.55
N GLY A 137 -35.33 -18.13 16.07
CA GLY A 137 -36.79 -18.01 16.26
C GLY A 137 -37.24 -16.98 17.31
N CYS A 138 -36.32 -16.43 18.11
CA CYS A 138 -36.56 -15.46 19.18
C CYS A 138 -35.85 -14.10 18.96
N VAL A 139 -35.21 -13.87 17.81
CA VAL A 139 -34.53 -12.62 17.43
C VAL A 139 -35.35 -11.33 17.68
N PRO A 140 -36.70 -11.28 17.48
CA PRO A 140 -37.49 -10.09 17.83
C PRO A 140 -37.41 -9.68 19.31
N ILE A 141 -37.05 -10.60 20.21
CA ILE A 141 -36.84 -10.35 21.66
C ILE A 141 -35.38 -9.92 21.91
N LEU A 142 -34.41 -10.53 21.20
CA LEU A 142 -32.98 -10.14 21.22
C LEU A 142 -32.71 -8.70 20.74
N LYS A 143 -33.70 -8.06 20.12
CA LYS A 143 -33.70 -6.61 19.79
C LYS A 143 -33.63 -5.71 21.03
N ASN A 144 -34.00 -6.19 22.22
CA ASN A 144 -33.95 -5.38 23.44
C ASN A 144 -32.51 -5.27 23.97
N ARG A 145 -32.10 -4.07 24.39
CA ARG A 145 -30.73 -3.76 24.85
C ARG A 145 -30.26 -4.58 26.06
N LEU A 146 -31.19 -5.09 26.87
CA LEU A 146 -30.87 -5.98 27.99
C LEU A 146 -30.25 -7.29 27.48
N CYS A 147 -30.79 -7.83 26.37
CA CYS A 147 -30.33 -9.04 25.70
C CYS A 147 -28.96 -8.89 25.01
N ASN A 148 -28.34 -7.70 24.98
CA ASN A 148 -27.05 -7.46 24.32
C ASN A 148 -25.96 -8.40 24.85
N GLY A 149 -25.96 -8.70 26.15
CA GLY A 149 -24.94 -9.55 26.78
C GLY A 149 -24.86 -10.94 26.13
N LEU A 150 -26.00 -11.63 26.05
CA LEU A 150 -26.10 -12.92 25.36
C LEU A 150 -25.75 -12.82 23.87
N VAL A 151 -26.16 -11.75 23.18
CA VAL A 151 -25.80 -11.56 21.76
C VAL A 151 -24.29 -11.47 21.58
N HIS A 152 -23.58 -10.72 22.43
CA HIS A 152 -22.12 -10.66 22.38
C HIS A 152 -21.45 -12.00 22.74
N THR A 153 -21.96 -12.75 23.72
CA THR A 153 -21.46 -14.10 24.02
C THR A 153 -21.64 -15.06 22.83
N VAL A 154 -22.80 -15.05 22.17
CA VAL A 154 -23.07 -15.87 20.98
C VAL A 154 -22.18 -15.49 19.80
N LEU A 155 -21.88 -14.20 19.61
CA LEU A 155 -20.96 -13.75 18.55
C LEU A 155 -19.50 -14.22 18.77
N ASN A 156 -19.09 -14.42 20.02
CA ASN A 156 -17.74 -14.89 20.37
C ASN A 156 -17.58 -16.42 20.25
N CYS A 157 -18.65 -17.17 19.95
CA CYS A 157 -18.63 -18.62 19.79
C CYS A 157 -17.67 -19.07 18.66
N SER A 158 -17.07 -20.24 18.84
CA SER A 158 -16.11 -20.88 17.96
C SER A 158 -16.80 -21.52 16.73
N TRP A 159 -17.55 -20.73 15.97
CA TRP A 159 -18.47 -21.23 14.92
C TRP A 159 -17.76 -21.79 13.68
N LEU A 160 -16.53 -21.37 13.40
CA LEU A 160 -15.79 -21.73 12.17
C LEU A 160 -15.16 -23.13 12.21
N GLY A 161 -14.78 -23.64 13.39
CA GLY A 161 -14.19 -24.98 13.55
C GLY A 161 -15.20 -26.10 13.78
N ARG A 162 -16.50 -25.82 13.67
CA ARG A 162 -17.59 -26.79 13.83
C ARG A 162 -17.94 -27.46 12.49
N ASP A 163 -19.00 -28.26 12.46
CA ASP A 163 -19.53 -28.87 11.25
C ASP A 163 -20.26 -27.87 10.33
N ASP A 164 -20.44 -28.24 9.06
CA ASP A 164 -21.09 -27.37 8.07
C ASP A 164 -22.55 -27.03 8.39
N ALA A 165 -23.28 -27.87 9.13
CA ALA A 165 -24.67 -27.60 9.48
C ALA A 165 -24.74 -26.58 10.64
N PHE A 166 -23.78 -26.57 11.56
CA PHE A 166 -23.62 -25.47 12.51
C PHE A 166 -23.28 -24.16 11.79
N VAL A 167 -22.28 -24.16 10.90
CA VAL A 167 -21.87 -22.95 10.13
C VAL A 167 -23.05 -22.34 9.36
N LYS A 168 -23.87 -23.16 8.70
CA LYS A 168 -25.08 -22.71 7.97
C LYS A 168 -26.14 -22.14 8.91
N VAL A 169 -26.40 -22.78 10.05
CA VAL A 169 -27.35 -22.30 11.07
C VAL A 169 -26.87 -20.97 11.69
N PHE A 170 -25.58 -20.84 12.00
CA PHE A 170 -25.00 -19.62 12.54
C PHE A 170 -25.04 -18.46 11.52
N THR A 171 -24.70 -18.72 10.26
CA THR A 171 -24.84 -17.76 9.15
C THR A 171 -26.28 -17.22 9.03
N HIS A 172 -27.28 -18.10 9.14
CA HIS A 172 -28.69 -17.70 9.12
C HIS A 172 -29.09 -16.89 10.37
N PHE A 173 -28.58 -17.24 11.55
CA PHE A 173 -28.76 -16.46 12.79
C PHE A 173 -28.20 -15.03 12.65
N LEU A 174 -26.98 -14.86 12.14
CA LEU A 174 -26.37 -13.55 11.89
C LEU A 174 -27.24 -12.68 10.98
N ALA A 175 -27.71 -13.24 9.85
CA ALA A 175 -28.57 -12.53 8.93
C ALA A 175 -29.94 -12.17 9.55
N ALA A 176 -30.53 -13.06 10.35
CA ALA A 176 -31.78 -12.77 11.08
C ALA A 176 -31.60 -11.65 12.10
N LEU A 177 -30.52 -11.69 12.89
CA LEU A 177 -30.16 -10.70 13.91
C LEU A 177 -30.01 -9.29 13.30
N VAL A 178 -29.23 -9.17 12.24
CA VAL A 178 -29.06 -7.90 11.50
C VAL A 178 -30.38 -7.42 10.89
N SER A 179 -31.18 -8.33 10.28
CA SER A 179 -32.48 -8.00 9.68
C SER A 179 -33.46 -7.38 10.68
N ALA A 180 -33.48 -7.85 11.93
CA ALA A 180 -34.40 -7.36 12.95
C ALA A 180 -33.89 -6.10 13.69
N GLN A 181 -32.56 -5.95 13.81
CA GLN A 181 -31.93 -4.87 14.56
C GLN A 181 -30.55 -4.53 13.99
N GLY A 182 -30.53 -3.64 13.00
CA GLY A 182 -29.32 -3.23 12.29
C GLY A 182 -28.21 -2.59 13.14
N SER A 183 -28.42 -2.27 14.43
CA SER A 183 -27.32 -1.90 15.32
C SER A 183 -26.36 -3.05 15.63
N TYR A 184 -26.75 -4.30 15.34
CA TYR A 184 -25.86 -5.46 15.42
C TYR A 184 -25.01 -5.65 14.15
N LEU A 185 -25.23 -4.88 13.07
CA LEU A 185 -24.45 -5.00 11.84
C LEU A 185 -22.95 -4.76 12.07
N SER A 186 -22.59 -3.65 12.71
CA SER A 186 -21.20 -3.33 13.03
C SER A 186 -20.55 -4.36 13.97
N PRO A 187 -21.18 -4.79 15.10
CA PRO A 187 -20.68 -5.91 15.90
C PRO A 187 -20.50 -7.23 15.15
N VAL A 188 -21.41 -7.58 14.23
CA VAL A 188 -21.28 -8.78 13.40
C VAL A 188 -20.10 -8.67 12.44
N LEU A 189 -20.00 -7.57 11.67
CA LEU A 189 -18.88 -7.35 10.75
C LEU A 189 -17.53 -7.26 11.49
N MET A 190 -17.48 -6.61 12.66
CA MET A 190 -16.28 -6.50 13.48
C MET A 190 -15.80 -7.86 13.99
N MET A 191 -16.72 -8.78 14.31
CA MET A 191 -16.40 -10.18 14.65
C MET A 191 -15.82 -10.95 13.46
N MET A 192 -16.20 -10.59 12.22
CA MET A 192 -15.67 -11.23 11.00
C MET A 192 -14.32 -10.65 10.58
N VAL A 193 -14.17 -9.32 10.55
CA VAL A 193 -12.88 -8.67 10.22
C VAL A 193 -11.83 -8.96 11.30
N GLY A 194 -12.23 -9.10 12.56
CA GLY A 194 -11.35 -9.58 13.65
C GLY A 194 -10.90 -11.05 13.53
N LYS A 195 -11.05 -11.67 12.36
CA LYS A 195 -10.55 -13.00 11.98
C LYS A 195 -9.76 -12.99 10.66
N PHE A 196 -9.37 -11.80 10.19
CA PHE A 196 -8.54 -11.61 9.00
C PHE A 196 -7.04 -11.65 9.35
N SER A 197 -6.66 -11.14 10.52
CA SER A 197 -5.35 -11.33 11.11
C SER A 197 -5.06 -12.82 11.32
N ASP A 198 -3.79 -13.21 11.32
CA ASP A 198 -3.46 -14.61 11.62
C ASP A 198 -3.84 -15.00 13.07
N SER A 199 -3.97 -16.30 13.29
CA SER A 199 -4.32 -16.90 14.57
C SER A 199 -3.88 -18.37 14.59
N ARG A 200 -3.37 -18.84 15.74
CA ARG A 200 -3.05 -20.26 15.94
C ARG A 200 -4.29 -21.14 15.76
N SER A 201 -4.13 -22.38 15.32
CA SER A 201 -5.25 -23.29 15.03
C SER A 201 -6.20 -23.52 16.23
N SER A 202 -5.65 -23.42 17.45
CA SER A 202 -6.38 -23.47 18.73
C SER A 202 -7.47 -22.39 18.88
N VAL A 203 -7.42 -21.30 18.11
CA VAL A 203 -8.39 -20.19 18.17
C VAL A 203 -9.75 -20.58 17.57
N TRP A 204 -9.80 -21.34 16.47
CA TRP A 204 -11.06 -21.84 15.90
C TRP A 204 -11.37 -23.30 16.21
N SER A 205 -10.38 -24.12 16.57
CA SER A 205 -10.63 -25.53 16.90
C SER A 205 -11.63 -25.68 18.06
N VAL A 206 -12.49 -26.70 17.94
CA VAL A 206 -13.49 -27.06 18.95
C VAL A 206 -13.30 -28.54 19.30
N PRO A 207 -13.10 -28.89 20.58
CA PRO A 207 -12.98 -30.29 20.98
C PRO A 207 -14.16 -31.15 20.52
N ASP A 208 -13.86 -32.42 20.26
CA ASP A 208 -14.78 -33.45 19.79
C ASP A 208 -15.41 -33.20 18.38
N PHE A 209 -14.95 -32.18 17.65
CA PHE A 209 -15.10 -32.05 16.19
C PHE A 209 -13.78 -32.44 15.47
N PRO A 210 -13.82 -32.76 14.15
CA PRO A 210 -12.62 -32.86 13.33
C PRO A 210 -11.88 -31.53 13.22
N GLU A 211 -10.56 -31.58 13.05
CA GLU A 211 -9.74 -30.40 12.77
C GLU A 211 -10.11 -29.78 11.41
N VAL A 212 -10.04 -28.45 11.33
CA VAL A 212 -10.46 -27.64 10.19
C VAL A 212 -9.27 -26.80 9.74
N SER A 213 -8.81 -26.98 8.50
CA SER A 213 -7.65 -26.25 7.97
C SER A 213 -7.87 -24.73 7.92
N ARG A 214 -6.78 -23.96 8.02
CA ARG A 214 -6.78 -22.49 7.93
C ARG A 214 -7.49 -22.01 6.65
N GLU A 215 -7.28 -22.68 5.53
CA GLU A 215 -7.98 -22.41 4.26
C GLU A 215 -9.50 -22.69 4.34
N THR A 216 -9.92 -23.84 4.91
CA THR A 216 -11.34 -24.16 5.12
C THR A 216 -12.01 -23.14 6.05
N MET A 217 -11.29 -22.67 7.07
CA MET A 217 -11.72 -21.62 8.00
C MET A 217 -11.94 -20.29 7.26
N ARG A 218 -10.97 -19.81 6.46
CA ARG A 218 -11.12 -18.60 5.63
C ARG A 218 -12.26 -18.73 4.61
N ASN A 219 -12.38 -19.88 3.95
CA ASN A 219 -13.44 -20.13 2.96
C ASN A 219 -14.85 -20.09 3.60
N ARG A 220 -15.01 -20.59 4.84
CA ARG A 220 -16.25 -20.47 5.62
C ARG A 220 -16.52 -19.02 6.06
N LEU A 221 -15.48 -18.29 6.49
CA LEU A 221 -15.55 -16.87 6.86
C LEU A 221 -16.04 -16.01 5.68
N HIS A 222 -15.39 -16.10 4.52
CA HIS A 222 -15.75 -15.34 3.33
C HIS A 222 -17.10 -15.75 2.74
N SER A 223 -17.47 -17.04 2.76
CA SER A 223 -18.81 -17.49 2.34
C SER A 223 -19.92 -16.84 3.17
N THR A 224 -19.70 -16.73 4.49
CA THR A 224 -20.62 -16.08 5.43
C THR A 224 -20.66 -14.57 5.19
N LEU A 225 -19.51 -13.93 4.93
CA LEU A 225 -19.42 -12.49 4.69
C LEU A 225 -20.12 -12.11 3.38
N HIS A 226 -19.84 -12.83 2.29
CA HIS A 226 -20.50 -12.64 1.01
C HIS A 226 -22.03 -12.75 1.12
N TYR A 227 -22.54 -13.76 1.83
CA TYR A 227 -23.98 -13.91 2.08
C TYR A 227 -24.59 -12.71 2.84
N LEU A 228 -23.88 -12.19 3.85
CA LEU A 228 -24.34 -11.00 4.59
C LEU A 228 -24.32 -9.73 3.70
N LEU A 229 -23.30 -9.53 2.88
CA LEU A 229 -23.22 -8.38 1.97
C LEU A 229 -24.29 -8.44 0.86
N GLN A 230 -24.57 -9.64 0.29
CA GLN A 230 -25.69 -9.84 -0.63
C GLN A 230 -27.06 -9.50 0.01
N MET A 231 -27.24 -9.87 1.28
CA MET A 231 -28.47 -9.59 2.03
C MET A 231 -28.60 -8.11 2.45
N PHE A 232 -27.47 -7.44 2.70
CA PHE A 232 -27.42 -6.05 3.17
C PHE A 232 -26.38 -5.22 2.38
N PRO A 233 -26.72 -4.68 1.19
CA PRO A 233 -25.77 -3.88 0.41
C PRO A 233 -25.20 -2.65 1.17
N SER A 234 -25.96 -2.09 2.12
CA SER A 234 -25.51 -1.02 3.02
C SER A 234 -24.50 -1.46 4.09
N ALA A 235 -24.08 -2.73 4.08
CA ALA A 235 -23.00 -3.25 4.91
C ALA A 235 -21.61 -3.03 4.30
N ILE A 236 -21.51 -2.76 2.99
CA ILE A 236 -20.23 -2.60 2.29
C ILE A 236 -19.44 -1.42 2.87
N SER A 237 -20.05 -0.23 2.99
CA SER A 237 -19.36 0.94 3.60
C SER A 237 -19.02 0.76 5.08
N VAL A 238 -19.79 -0.05 5.82
CA VAL A 238 -19.49 -0.39 7.22
C VAL A 238 -18.35 -1.42 7.30
N LEU A 239 -18.21 -2.28 6.30
CA LEU A 239 -17.06 -3.17 6.15
C LEU A 239 -15.81 -2.36 5.81
N GLU A 240 -15.86 -1.47 4.83
CA GLU A 240 -14.75 -0.58 4.42
C GLU A 240 -14.20 0.23 5.62
N GLU A 241 -15.07 0.91 6.38
CA GLU A 241 -14.70 1.58 7.64
C GLU A 241 -14.03 0.62 8.65
N LEU A 242 -14.51 -0.63 8.74
CA LEU A 242 -13.96 -1.63 9.66
C LEU A 242 -12.62 -2.19 9.19
N LEU A 243 -12.41 -2.40 7.88
CA LEU A 243 -11.15 -2.90 7.31
C LEU A 243 -9.99 -1.93 7.58
N VAL A 244 -10.24 -0.62 7.48
CA VAL A 244 -9.28 0.42 7.90
C VAL A 244 -9.04 0.37 9.41
N SER A 245 -10.10 0.23 10.22
CA SER A 245 -10.01 0.24 11.69
C SER A 245 -9.37 -1.00 12.33
N LYS A 246 -9.19 -2.07 11.55
CA LYS A 246 -8.69 -3.38 11.99
C LYS A 246 -7.42 -3.83 11.28
N LEU A 247 -6.85 -2.98 10.42
CA LEU A 247 -5.51 -3.14 9.88
C LEU A 247 -4.51 -3.34 11.06
N PRO A 248 -3.58 -4.31 11.00
CA PRO A 248 -2.69 -4.59 12.13
C PRO A 248 -1.73 -3.42 12.44
N PHE A 249 -1.14 -3.38 13.64
CA PHE A 249 -0.09 -2.41 14.00
C PHE A 249 1.26 -2.72 13.29
N HIS A 250 2.22 -1.79 13.29
CA HIS A 250 3.42 -1.90 12.42
C HIS A 250 4.46 -2.89 12.94
N ASN A 251 4.55 -3.00 14.27
CA ASN A 251 5.29 -3.99 15.05
C ASN A 251 4.77 -5.43 14.90
N GLU A 252 3.49 -5.64 14.50
CA GLU A 252 2.92 -6.99 14.29
C GLU A 252 3.74 -7.79 13.27
N SER A 253 3.81 -9.11 13.44
CA SER A 253 4.66 -10.00 12.63
C SER A 253 4.25 -10.05 11.14
N MET A 254 5.16 -10.52 10.29
CA MET A 254 4.89 -10.72 8.86
C MET A 254 3.64 -11.57 8.64
N ARG A 255 3.51 -12.71 9.33
CA ARG A 255 2.36 -13.63 9.19
C ARG A 255 1.02 -12.92 9.48
N VAL A 256 0.98 -12.01 10.45
CA VAL A 256 -0.23 -11.23 10.79
C VAL A 256 -0.61 -10.24 9.69
N HIS A 257 0.36 -9.55 9.07
CA HIS A 257 0.12 -8.66 7.92
C HIS A 257 -0.30 -9.45 6.68
N MET A 258 0.44 -10.50 6.34
CA MET A 258 0.20 -11.29 5.13
C MET A 258 -1.17 -12.01 5.17
N ALA A 259 -1.57 -12.55 6.31
CA ALA A 259 -2.92 -13.09 6.50
C ALA A 259 -4.01 -12.01 6.31
N TYR A 260 -3.79 -10.78 6.81
CA TYR A 260 -4.75 -9.70 6.62
C TYR A 260 -4.83 -9.27 5.14
N VAL A 261 -3.70 -9.22 4.43
CA VAL A 261 -3.61 -8.93 2.99
C VAL A 261 -4.29 -10.02 2.15
N ASP A 262 -4.10 -11.30 2.43
CA ASP A 262 -4.83 -12.40 1.77
C ASP A 262 -6.35 -12.26 1.96
N ASN A 263 -6.83 -12.07 3.20
CA ASN A 263 -8.27 -11.93 3.45
C ASN A 263 -8.85 -10.62 2.83
N LEU A 264 -8.07 -9.54 2.72
CA LEU A 264 -8.43 -8.34 1.93
C LEU A 264 -8.54 -8.66 0.44
N LEU A 265 -7.53 -9.34 -0.12
CA LEU A 265 -7.49 -9.74 -1.53
C LEU A 265 -8.56 -10.77 -1.90
N ARG A 266 -9.12 -11.52 -0.95
CA ARG A 266 -10.31 -12.35 -1.18
C ARG A 266 -11.61 -11.53 -1.29
N ILE A 267 -11.67 -10.29 -0.79
CA ILE A 267 -12.89 -9.46 -0.89
C ILE A 267 -13.20 -9.05 -2.34
N LYS A 268 -12.20 -8.60 -3.11
CA LYS A 268 -12.38 -8.13 -4.51
C LYS A 268 -13.09 -9.14 -5.42
N ASP A 269 -12.94 -10.44 -5.14
CA ASP A 269 -13.49 -11.53 -5.95
C ASP A 269 -15.03 -11.64 -5.84
N TYR A 270 -15.61 -11.13 -4.74
CA TYR A 270 -17.05 -11.16 -4.49
C TYR A 270 -17.68 -9.81 -4.11
N VAL A 271 -16.86 -8.76 -3.97
CA VAL A 271 -17.24 -7.33 -3.94
C VAL A 271 -16.31 -6.57 -4.91
N PRO A 272 -16.55 -6.65 -6.24
CA PRO A 272 -15.67 -6.00 -7.22
C PRO A 272 -15.70 -4.46 -7.10
N ASP A 273 -16.81 -3.89 -6.61
CA ASP A 273 -16.97 -2.45 -6.42
C ASP A 273 -16.02 -1.87 -5.36
N SER A 274 -15.55 -2.67 -4.39
CA SER A 274 -14.62 -2.23 -3.33
C SER A 274 -13.15 -2.59 -3.62
N ARG A 275 -12.84 -3.04 -4.84
CA ARG A 275 -11.46 -3.41 -5.26
C ARG A 275 -10.47 -2.25 -5.08
N ASP A 276 -10.86 -1.05 -5.49
CA ASP A 276 -10.00 0.13 -5.46
C ASP A 276 -9.74 0.61 -4.02
N GLU A 277 -10.72 0.45 -3.12
CA GLU A 277 -10.58 0.74 -1.68
C GLU A 277 -9.65 -0.30 -1.02
N VAL A 278 -9.75 -1.58 -1.40
CA VAL A 278 -8.82 -2.64 -0.96
C VAL A 278 -7.38 -2.32 -1.39
N PHE A 279 -7.17 -1.79 -2.60
CA PHE A 279 -5.84 -1.37 -3.04
C PHE A 279 -5.33 -0.12 -2.30
N ASP A 280 -6.15 0.92 -2.03
CA ASP A 280 -5.74 2.05 -1.17
C ASP A 280 -5.30 1.55 0.21
N ILE A 281 -6.08 0.68 0.85
CA ILE A 281 -5.78 0.12 2.17
C ILE A 281 -4.43 -0.60 2.19
N ILE A 282 -4.14 -1.44 1.18
CA ILE A 282 -2.87 -2.19 1.11
C ILE A 282 -1.71 -1.25 0.78
N LEU A 283 -1.81 -0.41 -0.26
CA LEU A 283 -0.71 0.46 -0.69
C LEU A 283 -0.34 1.50 0.36
N LYS A 284 -1.33 2.11 1.00
CA LYS A 284 -1.16 3.03 2.13
C LYS A 284 -0.50 2.36 3.32
N ARG A 285 -0.66 1.04 3.48
CA ARG A 285 0.06 0.28 4.49
C ARG A 285 1.51 0.02 4.09
N VAL A 286 1.74 -0.39 2.85
CA VAL A 286 3.08 -0.62 2.32
C VAL A 286 3.92 0.67 2.39
N VAL A 287 3.38 1.82 1.98
CA VAL A 287 4.04 3.14 2.14
C VAL A 287 4.38 3.46 3.59
N GLN A 288 3.50 3.14 4.56
CA GLN A 288 3.79 3.34 5.98
C GLN A 288 4.97 2.49 6.45
N ILE A 289 4.98 1.20 6.09
CA ILE A 289 6.04 0.26 6.49
C ILE A 289 7.37 0.67 5.85
N ASP A 290 7.40 0.98 4.55
CA ASP A 290 8.56 1.49 3.81
C ASP A 290 9.17 2.72 4.48
N SER A 291 8.34 3.72 4.80
CA SER A 291 8.80 4.97 5.43
C SER A 291 9.27 4.82 6.88
N GLN A 292 8.67 3.89 7.64
CA GLN A 292 9.11 3.61 9.02
C GLN A 292 10.43 2.83 8.99
N MET A 293 10.50 1.74 8.22
CA MET A 293 11.70 0.93 8.03
C MET A 293 12.89 1.77 7.56
N GLN A 294 12.68 2.72 6.64
CA GLN A 294 13.74 3.64 6.21
C GLN A 294 14.15 4.64 7.30
N THR A 295 13.24 5.02 8.19
CA THR A 295 13.59 5.86 9.35
C THR A 295 14.41 5.04 10.37
N ASP A 296 13.98 3.80 10.64
CA ASP A 296 14.64 2.88 11.57
C ASP A 296 16.06 2.49 11.10
N LEU A 297 16.28 2.42 9.78
CA LEU A 297 17.60 2.22 9.16
C LEU A 297 18.50 3.47 9.20
N GLU A 298 17.92 4.67 9.25
CA GLU A 298 18.68 5.94 9.33
C GLU A 298 19.08 6.33 10.77
N ASP A 299 18.48 5.69 11.76
CA ASP A 299 18.81 5.81 13.19
C ASP A 299 19.85 4.74 13.65
N LEU A 300 20.50 4.03 12.71
CA LEU A 300 21.56 3.03 12.96
C LEU A 300 22.96 3.52 12.55
N ASP A 301 24.00 2.93 13.17
CA ASP A 301 25.38 3.02 12.72
C ASP A 301 25.60 2.19 11.44
N ASP A 302 26.44 2.67 10.51
CA ASP A 302 26.62 2.07 9.17
C ASP A 302 27.05 0.59 9.20
N ASP A 303 27.95 0.21 10.12
CA ASP A 303 28.37 -1.19 10.35
C ASP A 303 27.18 -2.12 10.65
N VAL A 304 26.19 -1.62 11.39
CA VAL A 304 24.99 -2.38 11.78
C VAL A 304 24.04 -2.50 10.60
N THR A 305 23.88 -1.42 9.83
CA THR A 305 23.11 -1.40 8.58
C THR A 305 23.70 -2.37 7.54
N ALA A 306 25.03 -2.42 7.39
CA ALA A 306 25.72 -3.38 6.54
C ALA A 306 25.50 -4.83 7.01
N ALA A 307 25.60 -5.11 8.31
CA ALA A 307 25.35 -6.43 8.87
C ALA A 307 23.89 -6.91 8.67
N VAL A 308 22.91 -6.01 8.81
CA VAL A 308 21.50 -6.28 8.49
C VAL A 308 21.34 -6.64 7.01
N MET A 309 21.92 -5.85 6.10
CA MET A 309 21.85 -6.06 4.66
C MET A 309 22.51 -7.38 4.23
N TYR A 310 23.64 -7.77 4.84
CA TYR A 310 24.29 -9.06 4.60
C TYR A 310 23.39 -10.22 5.06
N ALA A 311 22.85 -10.17 6.27
CA ALA A 311 21.97 -11.20 6.84
C ALA A 311 20.61 -11.35 6.12
N LEU A 312 20.26 -10.41 5.24
CA LEU A 312 19.11 -10.48 4.35
C LEU A 312 19.45 -11.16 3.01
N ARG A 313 20.69 -11.04 2.53
CA ARG A 313 21.15 -11.67 1.27
C ARG A 313 21.29 -13.18 1.39
N GLU A 314 21.72 -13.71 2.54
CA GLU A 314 21.84 -15.16 2.77
C GLU A 314 20.49 -15.90 2.81
N HIS A 315 19.37 -15.20 3.08
CA HIS A 315 18.05 -15.83 3.30
C HIS A 315 17.20 -15.88 2.01
N SER A 316 17.74 -16.50 0.96
CA SER A 316 17.17 -16.47 -0.41
C SER A 316 16.18 -17.60 -0.75
N GLU A 317 15.94 -18.56 0.15
CA GLU A 317 14.90 -19.59 -0.08
C GLU A 317 13.49 -19.02 0.22
N GLY A 318 12.65 -18.96 -0.81
CA GLY A 318 11.33 -18.34 -0.76
C GLY A 318 10.27 -19.21 -0.09
N ASP A 319 10.35 -19.38 1.22
CA ASP A 319 9.33 -20.08 2.01
C ASP A 319 7.98 -19.36 1.94
N GLU A 320 6.91 -20.14 1.71
CA GLU A 320 5.55 -19.62 1.80
C GLU A 320 5.24 -19.32 3.28
N TRP A 321 4.89 -18.07 3.59
CA TRP A 321 4.58 -17.56 4.95
C TRP A 321 3.41 -18.29 5.68
N GLU A 322 2.81 -19.31 5.07
CA GLU A 322 1.80 -20.20 5.66
C GLU A 322 2.35 -21.58 6.09
N ASN A 323 3.55 -21.98 5.65
CA ASN A 323 4.11 -23.33 5.81
C ASN A 323 5.00 -23.51 7.05
N ASP A 324 5.31 -22.45 7.78
CA ASP A 324 5.88 -22.55 9.13
C ASP A 324 4.90 -23.31 10.05
N ASP A 325 5.30 -24.49 10.52
CA ASP A 325 4.49 -25.34 11.40
C ASP A 325 4.08 -24.59 12.68
N ASP A 326 2.85 -24.86 13.17
CA ASP A 326 2.23 -24.26 14.39
C ASP A 326 3.00 -24.62 15.70
N ASP A 327 4.14 -25.33 15.59
CA ASP A 327 5.09 -25.77 16.64
C ASP A 327 6.48 -25.04 16.57
N SER A 328 6.73 -24.18 15.58
CA SER A 328 8.01 -23.42 15.40
C SER A 328 8.13 -22.18 16.32
N ASP A 329 7.83 -22.35 17.62
CA ASP A 329 7.87 -21.30 18.65
C ASP A 329 9.30 -20.85 19.04
N ASP A 330 10.03 -20.23 18.10
CA ASP A 330 11.25 -19.43 18.38
C ASP A 330 11.17 -17.99 17.77
N GLU A 331 10.05 -17.64 17.13
CA GLU A 331 9.59 -16.25 17.04
C GLU A 331 9.11 -15.75 18.42
N SER A 332 10.05 -15.63 19.36
CA SER A 332 9.84 -14.96 20.65
C SER A 332 9.22 -13.58 20.44
N ASP A 333 8.11 -13.31 21.14
CA ASP A 333 7.39 -12.03 21.16
C ASP A 333 8.37 -10.84 21.25
N ALA A 334 8.32 -9.93 20.28
CA ALA A 334 8.99 -8.63 20.36
C ALA A 334 8.47 -7.79 21.55
N GLU A 335 7.33 -8.17 22.13
CA GLU A 335 6.66 -7.52 23.26
C GLU A 335 7.09 -8.07 24.65
N SER A 336 8.00 -9.06 24.72
CA SER A 336 8.48 -9.60 26.02
C SER A 336 9.83 -9.02 26.50
N VAL A 337 10.28 -7.90 25.92
CA VAL A 337 11.56 -7.22 26.20
C VAL A 337 11.62 -6.47 27.56
N HIS A 338 11.12 -7.12 28.61
CA HIS A 338 11.23 -6.70 30.02
C HIS A 338 11.85 -7.80 30.89
N SER A 339 12.94 -8.40 30.39
CA SER A 339 13.90 -9.15 31.21
C SER A 339 14.86 -8.17 31.91
N ASP A 340 14.96 -8.22 33.25
CA ASP A 340 15.98 -7.50 34.04
C ASP A 340 17.40 -8.11 33.88
N ASP A 341 17.79 -8.46 32.64
CA ASP A 341 19.06 -9.11 32.34
C ASP A 341 20.14 -8.08 31.96
N PRO A 342 21.27 -7.99 32.69
CA PRO A 342 22.29 -6.96 32.45
C PRO A 342 23.09 -7.13 31.15
N ASP A 343 23.00 -8.27 30.48
CA ASP A 343 23.70 -8.56 29.22
C ASP A 343 22.79 -8.40 27.97
N PHE A 344 21.64 -7.71 28.10
CA PHE A 344 20.73 -7.45 26.98
C PHE A 344 21.31 -6.41 25.99
N ASP A 345 21.74 -6.87 24.81
CA ASP A 345 22.17 -6.00 23.71
C ASP A 345 20.96 -5.41 22.96
N GLU A 346 20.74 -4.11 23.18
CA GLU A 346 19.67 -3.35 22.53
C GLU A 346 19.80 -3.32 21.00
N ASN A 347 21.02 -3.42 20.46
CA ASN A 347 21.26 -3.41 19.02
C ASN A 347 20.80 -4.73 18.37
N VAL A 348 21.00 -5.87 19.03
CA VAL A 348 20.53 -7.19 18.53
C VAL A 348 18.99 -7.22 18.42
N ALA A 349 18.29 -6.60 19.36
CA ALA A 349 16.83 -6.45 19.29
C ALA A 349 16.38 -5.56 18.12
N ARG A 350 17.07 -4.44 17.87
CA ARG A 350 16.82 -3.55 16.72
C ARG A 350 17.08 -4.27 15.38
N ILE A 351 18.21 -4.98 15.26
CA ILE A 351 18.56 -5.81 14.09
C ILE A 351 17.43 -6.80 13.76
N LYS A 352 16.93 -7.57 14.75
CA LYS A 352 15.82 -8.51 14.54
C LYS A 352 14.53 -7.80 14.10
N SER A 353 14.22 -6.65 14.70
CA SER A 353 13.04 -5.84 14.35
C SER A 353 13.09 -5.29 12.91
N ILE A 354 14.27 -4.88 12.45
CA ILE A 354 14.48 -4.37 11.10
C ILE A 354 14.46 -5.51 10.07
N LYS A 355 15.11 -6.65 10.34
CA LYS A 355 15.03 -7.86 9.48
C LYS A 355 13.57 -8.28 9.25
N GLY A 356 12.79 -8.44 10.33
CA GLY A 356 11.35 -8.74 10.26
C GLY A 356 10.45 -7.63 9.71
N SER A 357 11.00 -6.43 9.46
CA SER A 357 10.32 -5.35 8.75
C SER A 357 10.66 -5.35 7.26
N VAL A 358 11.90 -5.70 6.89
CA VAL A 358 12.30 -5.94 5.49
C VAL A 358 11.58 -7.15 4.91
N GLU A 359 11.57 -8.30 5.59
CA GLU A 359 10.88 -9.53 5.14
C GLU A 359 9.38 -9.27 4.90
N LYS A 360 8.74 -8.55 5.85
CA LYS A 360 7.36 -8.09 5.79
C LYS A 360 7.11 -7.16 4.60
N MET A 361 8.02 -6.22 4.34
CA MET A 361 7.93 -5.29 3.21
C MET A 361 8.08 -6.03 1.87
N ASP A 362 9.03 -6.96 1.80
CA ASP A 362 9.33 -7.77 0.62
C ASP A 362 8.14 -8.67 0.22
N ALA A 363 7.60 -9.42 1.19
CA ALA A 363 6.43 -10.28 0.98
C ALA A 363 5.18 -9.49 0.53
N MET A 364 4.99 -8.27 1.07
CA MET A 364 3.91 -7.37 0.63
C MET A 364 4.15 -6.81 -0.78
N MET A 365 5.39 -6.44 -1.13
CA MET A 365 5.73 -5.96 -2.47
C MET A 365 5.61 -7.06 -3.53
N ASP A 366 6.12 -8.26 -3.28
CA ASP A 366 5.97 -9.42 -4.18
C ASP A 366 4.49 -9.75 -4.44
N THR A 367 3.69 -9.73 -3.37
CA THR A 367 2.24 -9.92 -3.48
C THR A 367 1.57 -8.84 -4.32
N LEU A 368 1.99 -7.57 -4.21
CA LEU A 368 1.48 -6.49 -5.04
C LEU A 368 1.85 -6.67 -6.52
N PHE A 369 3.12 -6.93 -6.84
CA PHE A 369 3.55 -7.22 -8.22
C PHE A 369 2.76 -8.40 -8.81
N SER A 370 2.63 -9.50 -8.05
CA SER A 370 1.86 -10.70 -8.43
C SER A 370 0.38 -10.40 -8.68
N VAL A 371 -0.26 -9.57 -7.85
CA VAL A 371 -1.69 -9.21 -7.99
C VAL A 371 -1.96 -8.24 -9.14
N TYR A 372 -1.07 -7.28 -9.40
CA TYR A 372 -1.24 -6.35 -10.52
C TYR A 372 -0.88 -6.99 -11.89
N THR A 373 0.12 -7.87 -11.95
CA THR A 373 0.63 -8.47 -13.20
C THR A 373 -0.46 -9.01 -14.15
N PRO A 374 -1.48 -9.79 -13.71
CA PRO A 374 -2.56 -10.26 -14.58
C PRO A 374 -3.30 -9.16 -15.34
N HIS A 375 -3.44 -7.97 -14.75
CA HIS A 375 -4.08 -6.81 -15.39
C HIS A 375 -3.25 -6.21 -16.52
N PHE A 376 -1.93 -6.43 -16.50
CA PHE A 376 -0.97 -5.96 -17.50
C PHE A 376 -0.55 -7.04 -18.52
N THR A 377 -1.17 -8.22 -18.52
CA THR A 377 -0.96 -9.27 -19.55
C THR A 377 -1.13 -8.77 -21.00
N ASN A 378 -1.91 -7.69 -21.20
CA ASN A 378 -1.95 -6.92 -22.44
C ASN A 378 -1.82 -5.42 -22.13
N PRO A 379 -0.60 -4.86 -22.10
CA PRO A 379 -0.36 -3.44 -21.77
C PRO A 379 -1.01 -2.46 -22.75
N GLY A 380 -1.23 -2.89 -24.00
CA GLY A 380 -1.93 -2.15 -25.04
C GLY A 380 -3.46 -2.16 -24.90
N SER A 381 -4.03 -2.84 -23.90
CA SER A 381 -5.48 -2.86 -23.63
C SER A 381 -5.93 -1.63 -22.86
N ASP A 382 -7.19 -1.22 -23.03
CA ASP A 382 -7.76 -0.13 -22.25
C ASP A 382 -7.97 -0.55 -20.77
N THR A 383 -8.20 -1.83 -20.51
CA THR A 383 -8.25 -2.40 -19.15
C THR A 383 -6.94 -2.27 -18.37
N ALA A 384 -5.79 -2.37 -19.04
CA ALA A 384 -4.48 -2.11 -18.43
C ALA A 384 -4.28 -0.60 -18.16
N PHE A 385 -4.75 0.27 -19.05
CA PHE A 385 -4.70 1.72 -18.88
C PHE A 385 -5.62 2.22 -17.75
N ASP A 386 -6.83 1.66 -17.62
CA ASP A 386 -7.75 1.94 -16.51
C ASP A 386 -7.13 1.53 -15.17
N MET A 387 -6.52 0.33 -15.08
CA MET A 387 -5.82 -0.12 -13.87
C MET A 387 -4.58 0.74 -13.56
N PHE A 388 -3.82 1.12 -14.59
CA PHE A 388 -2.68 2.02 -14.43
C PHE A 388 -3.11 3.42 -13.94
N THR A 389 -4.28 3.89 -14.35
CA THR A 389 -4.84 5.18 -13.88
C THR A 389 -5.20 5.13 -12.40
N VAL A 390 -5.60 3.96 -11.87
CA VAL A 390 -5.80 3.71 -10.43
C VAL A 390 -4.45 3.74 -9.70
N LEU A 391 -3.47 2.97 -10.16
CA LEU A 391 -2.11 2.94 -9.59
C LEU A 391 -1.41 4.31 -9.62
N LEU A 392 -1.59 5.09 -10.69
CA LEU A 392 -1.04 6.44 -10.84
C LEU A 392 -1.68 7.45 -9.87
N ARG A 393 -2.98 7.29 -9.58
CA ARG A 393 -3.70 8.06 -8.55
C ARG A 393 -3.19 7.72 -7.15
N GLU A 394 -3.00 6.44 -6.84
CA GLU A 394 -2.41 6.00 -5.58
C GLU A 394 -0.97 6.52 -5.42
N PHE A 395 -0.15 6.46 -6.47
CA PHE A 395 1.19 7.04 -6.47
C PHE A 395 1.18 8.55 -6.15
N GLU A 396 0.30 9.34 -6.79
CA GLU A 396 0.21 10.79 -6.53
C GLU A 396 -0.26 11.12 -5.09
N GLN A 397 -1.14 10.31 -4.52
CA GLN A 397 -1.78 10.59 -3.22
C GLN A 397 -1.04 10.00 -2.02
N LEU A 398 -0.32 8.89 -2.20
CA LEU A 398 0.33 8.13 -1.13
C LEU A 398 1.86 8.18 -1.23
N VAL A 399 2.42 7.86 -2.40
CA VAL A 399 3.87 7.67 -2.59
C VAL A 399 4.60 9.00 -2.80
N LEU A 400 4.20 9.79 -3.80
CA LEU A 400 4.81 11.07 -4.17
C LEU A 400 4.89 12.12 -3.03
N PRO A 401 3.91 12.20 -2.10
CA PRO A 401 3.99 13.08 -0.93
C PRO A 401 4.79 12.51 0.24
N THR A 402 5.08 11.21 0.26
CA THR A 402 5.81 10.54 1.34
C THR A 402 7.31 10.62 1.06
N TYR A 403 8.01 11.38 1.89
CA TYR A 403 9.46 11.49 1.83
C TYR A 403 10.11 10.16 2.24
N LYS A 404 11.23 9.79 1.57
CA LYS A 404 12.06 8.61 1.88
C LYS A 404 11.37 7.23 1.84
N SER A 405 10.19 7.11 1.23
CA SER A 405 9.73 5.81 0.69
C SER A 405 10.77 5.33 -0.35
N ARG A 406 11.32 4.11 -0.22
CA ARG A 406 12.39 3.58 -1.10
C ARG A 406 11.91 2.50 -2.07
N HIS A 407 10.88 1.73 -1.71
CA HIS A 407 10.52 0.50 -2.42
C HIS A 407 9.15 0.57 -3.08
N THR A 408 8.17 1.25 -2.46
CA THR A 408 6.77 1.21 -2.90
C THR A 408 6.58 1.77 -4.31
N GLN A 409 7.39 2.77 -4.69
CA GLN A 409 7.40 3.37 -6.02
C GLN A 409 7.81 2.39 -7.13
N PHE A 410 8.54 1.31 -6.83
CA PHE A 410 8.95 0.36 -7.87
C PHE A 410 7.76 -0.41 -8.48
N LEU A 411 6.62 -0.46 -7.78
CA LEU A 411 5.37 -0.97 -8.33
C LEU A 411 4.92 -0.16 -9.57
N ILE A 412 4.97 1.17 -9.52
CA ILE A 412 4.64 1.99 -10.69
C ILE A 412 5.80 2.06 -11.71
N PHE A 413 7.05 1.96 -11.27
CA PHE A 413 8.24 1.90 -12.14
C PHE A 413 8.15 0.75 -13.16
N HIS A 414 7.81 -0.46 -12.69
CA HIS A 414 7.62 -1.65 -13.52
C HIS A 414 6.45 -1.46 -14.50
N PHE A 415 5.23 -1.23 -14.00
CA PHE A 415 4.05 -1.17 -14.87
C PHE A 415 4.03 0.04 -15.82
N ALA A 416 4.73 1.15 -15.51
CA ALA A 416 4.86 2.31 -16.40
C ALA A 416 5.70 2.03 -17.65
N GLN A 417 6.59 1.02 -17.60
CA GLN A 417 7.51 0.71 -18.69
C GLN A 417 6.92 -0.24 -19.75
N MET A 418 5.88 -1.01 -19.40
CA MET A 418 5.35 -2.07 -20.26
C MET A 418 4.69 -1.59 -21.58
N HIS A 419 4.40 -0.30 -21.74
CA HIS A 419 3.79 0.26 -22.97
C HIS A 419 3.86 1.80 -23.01
N GLU A 420 4.13 2.37 -24.19
CA GLU A 420 4.27 3.82 -24.43
C GLU A 420 3.17 4.67 -23.76
N ARG A 421 1.88 4.33 -23.97
CA ARG A 421 0.73 5.00 -23.30
C ARG A 421 0.83 5.10 -21.77
N LEU A 422 1.42 4.11 -21.09
CA LEU A 422 1.58 4.07 -19.63
C LEU A 422 2.77 4.96 -19.22
N THR A 423 3.85 4.89 -19.99
CA THR A 423 5.04 5.74 -19.84
C THR A 423 4.71 7.21 -20.04
N ASP A 424 3.94 7.55 -21.09
CA ASP A 424 3.44 8.89 -21.38
C ASP A 424 2.51 9.40 -20.27
N ALA A 425 1.66 8.55 -19.69
CA ALA A 425 0.79 8.93 -18.58
C ALA A 425 1.59 9.24 -17.31
N PHE A 426 2.58 8.41 -16.96
CA PHE A 426 3.42 8.62 -15.77
C PHE A 426 4.34 9.84 -15.92
N CYS A 427 5.11 9.92 -17.01
CA CYS A 427 5.93 11.08 -17.32
C CYS A 427 5.10 12.35 -17.43
N GLY A 428 3.93 12.28 -18.08
CA GLY A 428 2.98 13.40 -18.20
C GLY A 428 2.50 13.93 -16.85
N GLN A 429 2.17 13.03 -15.90
CA GLN A 429 1.72 13.41 -14.56
C GLN A 429 2.86 13.97 -13.70
N LEU A 430 4.08 13.41 -13.79
CA LEU A 430 5.25 13.96 -13.11
C LEU A 430 5.63 15.35 -13.66
N ILE A 431 5.62 15.53 -14.99
CA ILE A 431 5.82 16.83 -15.66
C ILE A 431 4.74 17.84 -15.21
N ALA A 432 3.49 17.41 -15.14
CA ALA A 432 2.38 18.23 -14.65
C ALA A 432 2.65 18.71 -13.21
N THR A 433 2.96 17.80 -12.28
CA THR A 433 3.19 18.15 -10.88
C THR A 433 4.43 19.01 -10.69
N ALA A 434 5.54 18.71 -11.38
CA ALA A 434 6.80 19.45 -11.31
C ALA A 434 6.68 20.91 -11.78
N PHE A 435 5.99 21.18 -12.90
CA PHE A 435 6.02 22.50 -13.54
C PHE A 435 4.74 23.33 -13.39
N GLN A 436 3.62 22.77 -12.91
CA GLN A 436 2.40 23.55 -12.67
C GLN A 436 2.56 24.61 -11.59
N GLY A 437 2.00 25.81 -11.82
CA GLY A 437 2.16 26.95 -10.92
C GLY A 437 1.67 26.72 -9.48
N ASN A 438 0.61 25.92 -9.29
CA ASN A 438 -0.10 25.78 -8.01
C ASN A 438 0.52 24.77 -7.03
N THR A 439 1.38 23.85 -7.50
CA THR A 439 2.00 22.80 -6.68
C THR A 439 2.95 23.37 -5.61
N PRO A 440 2.97 22.88 -4.36
CA PRO A 440 4.03 23.17 -3.38
C PRO A 440 5.43 22.85 -3.90
N ASN A 441 6.44 23.65 -3.52
CA ASN A 441 7.82 23.46 -4.03
C ASN A 441 8.40 22.07 -3.71
N VAL A 442 8.14 21.52 -2.52
CA VAL A 442 8.63 20.18 -2.13
C VAL A 442 8.10 19.10 -3.08
N LEU A 443 6.78 19.11 -3.37
CA LEU A 443 6.17 18.19 -4.33
C LEU A 443 6.67 18.41 -5.77
N LYS A 444 7.03 19.65 -6.15
CA LYS A 444 7.69 19.91 -7.44
C LYS A 444 9.07 19.27 -7.53
N GLN A 445 9.84 19.33 -6.44
CA GLN A 445 11.19 18.78 -6.36
C GLN A 445 11.15 17.25 -6.34
N SER A 446 10.24 16.67 -5.53
CA SER A 446 9.91 15.25 -5.54
C SER A 446 9.56 14.78 -6.95
N ALA A 447 8.57 15.41 -7.61
CA ALA A 447 8.17 15.03 -8.97
C ALA A 447 9.28 15.18 -10.02
N ALA A 448 10.18 16.16 -9.88
CA ALA A 448 11.33 16.31 -10.75
C ALA A 448 12.41 15.24 -10.51
N ALA A 449 12.63 14.82 -9.25
CA ALA A 449 13.54 13.73 -8.90
C ALA A 449 12.99 12.36 -9.36
N TYR A 450 11.70 12.08 -9.12
CA TYR A 450 11.02 10.90 -9.66
C TYR A 450 11.10 10.84 -11.20
N LEU A 451 10.86 11.96 -11.90
CA LEU A 451 10.96 12.01 -13.36
C LEU A 451 12.39 11.75 -13.86
N ALA A 452 13.39 12.35 -13.21
CA ALA A 452 14.79 12.19 -13.61
C ALA A 452 15.31 10.78 -13.31
N SER A 453 14.94 10.23 -12.16
CA SER A 453 15.31 8.87 -11.77
C SER A 453 14.64 7.83 -12.67
N PHE A 454 13.36 7.98 -13.00
CA PHE A 454 12.67 7.10 -13.96
C PHE A 454 13.33 7.12 -15.34
N VAL A 455 13.70 8.32 -15.83
CA VAL A 455 14.37 8.47 -17.13
C VAL A 455 15.80 7.93 -17.14
N ALA A 456 16.52 8.06 -16.03
CA ALA A 456 17.86 7.49 -15.89
C ALA A 456 17.86 5.97 -15.74
N ARG A 457 16.94 5.43 -14.92
CA ARG A 457 16.96 4.05 -14.44
C ARG A 457 16.04 3.10 -15.20
N GLY A 458 15.02 3.56 -15.92
CA GLY A 458 14.12 2.67 -16.66
C GLY A 458 14.74 2.13 -17.97
N ALA A 459 14.92 0.82 -18.06
CA ALA A 459 15.54 0.16 -19.22
C ALA A 459 14.73 0.30 -20.52
N HIS A 460 13.39 0.25 -20.43
CA HIS A 460 12.49 0.14 -21.58
C HIS A 460 12.05 1.50 -22.18
N LEU A 461 12.56 2.64 -21.69
CA LEU A 461 12.20 3.96 -22.23
C LEU A 461 12.82 4.21 -23.62
N PRO A 462 12.05 4.65 -24.63
CA PRO A 462 12.60 4.96 -25.94
C PRO A 462 13.40 6.27 -25.93
N SER A 463 14.57 6.28 -26.60
CA SER A 463 15.50 7.43 -26.68
C SER A 463 14.84 8.75 -27.09
N GLY A 464 13.78 8.70 -27.91
CA GLY A 464 13.01 9.87 -28.31
C GLY A 464 12.27 10.56 -27.15
N LEU A 465 11.76 9.79 -26.18
CA LEU A 465 11.14 10.30 -24.96
C LEU A 465 12.21 10.91 -24.04
N ILE A 466 13.35 10.22 -23.88
CA ILE A 466 14.49 10.67 -23.07
C ILE A 466 15.00 12.03 -23.56
N ARG A 467 15.27 12.17 -24.86
CA ARG A 467 15.64 13.45 -25.50
C ARG A 467 14.59 14.54 -25.28
N SER A 468 13.31 14.18 -25.35
CA SER A 468 12.19 15.12 -25.18
C SER A 468 12.11 15.64 -23.73
N ILE A 469 12.27 14.76 -22.74
CA ILE A 469 12.27 15.12 -21.32
C ILE A 469 13.53 15.95 -20.99
N PHE A 470 14.72 15.52 -21.44
CA PHE A 470 15.97 16.27 -21.23
C PHE A 470 15.90 17.68 -21.81
N GLY A 471 15.36 17.83 -23.03
CA GLY A 471 15.09 19.13 -23.64
C GLY A 471 14.07 20.00 -22.87
N LEU A 472 13.06 19.37 -22.25
CA LEU A 472 12.08 20.04 -21.39
C LEU A 472 12.72 20.53 -20.08
N LEU A 473 13.59 19.74 -19.44
CA LEU A 473 14.32 20.17 -18.23
C LEU A 473 15.21 21.38 -18.56
N LEU A 474 15.98 21.32 -19.65
CA LEU A 474 16.82 22.43 -20.12
C LEU A 474 16.00 23.71 -20.42
N HIS A 475 14.80 23.55 -21.00
CA HIS A 475 13.89 24.68 -21.24
C HIS A 475 13.47 25.36 -19.92
N HIS A 476 13.06 24.59 -18.91
CA HIS A 476 12.68 25.14 -17.61
C HIS A 476 13.88 25.66 -16.81
N LEU A 477 15.08 25.08 -16.95
CA LEU A 477 16.31 25.63 -16.38
C LEU A 477 16.60 27.03 -16.89
N ASP A 478 16.53 27.27 -18.20
CA ASP A 478 16.74 28.61 -18.75
C ASP A 478 15.64 29.61 -18.34
N GLN A 479 14.38 29.17 -18.18
CA GLN A 479 13.33 30.00 -17.56
C GLN A 479 13.69 30.39 -16.12
N TYR A 480 14.12 29.43 -15.29
CA TYR A 480 14.51 29.68 -13.90
C TYR A 480 15.77 30.55 -13.81
N ARG A 481 16.80 30.30 -14.60
CA ARG A 481 18.01 31.13 -14.66
C ARG A 481 17.68 32.57 -15.05
N LYS A 482 16.89 32.80 -16.11
CA LYS A 482 16.43 34.15 -16.51
C LYS A 482 15.67 34.89 -15.39
N LYS A 483 14.98 34.17 -14.51
CA LYS A 483 14.25 34.69 -13.35
C LYS A 483 15.14 34.93 -12.12
N TYR A 484 16.12 34.06 -11.87
CA TYR A 484 16.91 34.03 -10.63
C TYR A 484 18.29 34.68 -10.76
N GLU A 485 18.99 34.53 -11.88
CA GLU A 485 20.33 35.09 -12.11
C GLU A 485 20.40 36.63 -11.94
N PRO A 486 19.39 37.43 -12.33
CA PRO A 486 19.37 38.88 -12.04
C PRO A 486 19.20 39.23 -10.56
N LEU A 487 18.72 38.28 -9.75
CA LEU A 487 18.46 38.42 -8.31
C LEU A 487 19.54 37.74 -7.44
N CYS A 488 20.47 37.04 -8.09
CA CYS A 488 21.54 36.24 -7.50
C CYS A 488 22.76 37.09 -7.13
N ARG A 489 23.44 36.73 -6.03
CA ARG A 489 24.76 37.26 -5.64
C ARG A 489 25.86 36.19 -5.62
N GLY A 490 25.47 34.92 -5.75
CA GLY A 490 26.24 33.70 -5.55
C GLY A 490 25.28 32.55 -5.20
N PRO A 491 25.79 31.32 -5.02
CA PRO A 491 24.96 30.15 -4.71
C PRO A 491 24.13 30.32 -3.42
N ASP A 492 22.86 29.92 -3.46
CA ASP A 492 21.89 30.09 -2.36
C ASP A 492 20.78 29.04 -2.48
N LEU A 493 21.03 27.84 -1.91
CA LEU A 493 20.15 26.67 -2.00
C LEU A 493 18.73 26.97 -1.55
N MET A 494 18.56 27.65 -0.41
CA MET A 494 17.25 27.91 0.19
C MET A 494 16.39 28.88 -0.63
N ARG A 495 17.02 29.74 -1.45
CA ARG A 495 16.31 30.74 -2.26
C ARG A 495 16.04 30.29 -3.70
N PHE A 496 16.87 29.41 -4.24
CA PHE A 496 16.78 28.95 -5.63
C PHE A 496 16.64 27.42 -5.76
N THR A 497 16.19 26.74 -4.71
CA THR A 497 16.08 25.27 -4.60
C THR A 497 15.47 24.59 -5.84
N PRO A 498 14.35 25.07 -6.42
CA PRO A 498 13.76 24.46 -7.62
C PRO A 498 14.64 24.55 -8.89
N TYR A 499 15.59 25.48 -8.94
CA TYR A 499 16.61 25.51 -10.00
C TYR A 499 17.69 24.45 -9.75
N TYR A 500 18.22 24.36 -8.54
CA TYR A 500 19.29 23.39 -8.22
C TYR A 500 18.81 21.95 -8.32
N SER A 501 17.62 21.62 -7.79
CA SER A 501 17.04 20.27 -7.94
C SER A 501 16.84 19.90 -9.42
N LEU A 502 16.46 20.86 -10.27
CA LEU A 502 16.31 20.64 -11.71
C LEU A 502 17.66 20.53 -12.43
N VAL A 503 18.73 21.19 -11.95
CA VAL A 503 20.09 20.95 -12.48
C VAL A 503 20.54 19.55 -12.08
N GLN A 504 20.44 19.16 -10.81
CA GLN A 504 20.85 17.83 -10.35
C GLN A 504 20.13 16.71 -11.11
N ALA A 505 18.80 16.84 -11.29
CA ALA A 505 18.00 15.99 -12.17
C ALA A 505 18.55 15.90 -13.62
N THR A 506 18.99 17.02 -14.19
CA THR A 506 19.55 17.07 -15.54
C THR A 506 20.96 16.46 -15.60
N LEU A 507 21.79 16.62 -14.56
CA LEU A 507 23.11 15.98 -14.48
C LEU A 507 22.98 14.46 -14.32
N TYR A 508 22.09 13.99 -13.46
CA TYR A 508 21.86 12.55 -13.23
C TYR A 508 21.36 11.84 -14.50
N ILE A 509 20.39 12.40 -15.24
CA ILE A 509 20.00 11.86 -16.56
C ILE A 509 21.20 11.83 -17.53
N PHE A 510 22.06 12.84 -17.51
CA PHE A 510 23.25 12.84 -18.37
C PHE A 510 24.23 11.71 -18.00
N CYS A 511 24.54 11.51 -16.72
CA CYS A 511 25.46 10.47 -16.27
C CYS A 511 24.98 9.06 -16.67
N PHE A 512 23.69 8.76 -16.52
CA PHE A 512 23.13 7.45 -16.88
C PHE A 512 22.83 7.28 -18.38
N ARG A 513 22.38 8.33 -19.09
CA ARG A 513 21.78 8.23 -20.44
C ARG A 513 22.47 9.09 -21.49
N TRP A 514 23.75 9.41 -21.33
CA TRP A 514 24.51 10.21 -22.31
C TRP A 514 24.47 9.63 -23.74
N GLN A 515 24.48 8.30 -23.88
CA GLN A 515 24.34 7.60 -25.17
C GLN A 515 23.02 7.97 -25.88
N ASP A 516 21.90 7.94 -25.14
CA ASP A 516 20.58 8.34 -25.64
C ASP A 516 20.54 9.80 -26.10
N LEU A 517 21.47 10.67 -25.68
CA LEU A 517 21.54 12.08 -26.09
C LEU A 517 22.34 12.31 -27.39
N ILE A 518 22.98 11.28 -27.95
CA ILE A 518 23.76 11.35 -29.20
C ILE A 518 22.85 11.03 -30.40
N VAL A 519 22.78 11.94 -31.38
CA VAL A 519 21.92 11.85 -32.56
C VAL A 519 22.53 11.01 -33.67
N SER A 520 23.84 11.13 -33.89
CA SER A 520 24.60 10.28 -34.80
C SER A 520 25.98 9.97 -34.23
N THR A 521 26.42 8.72 -34.41
CA THR A 521 27.76 8.22 -34.09
C THR A 521 28.58 8.04 -35.38
N PRO A 522 29.90 8.26 -35.35
CA PRO A 522 30.79 7.89 -36.46
C PRO A 522 30.86 6.37 -36.71
N GLU A 523 31.19 5.95 -37.93
CA GLU A 523 31.24 4.54 -38.38
C GLU A 523 32.23 3.62 -37.63
N PHE A 524 33.09 4.18 -36.77
CA PHE A 524 34.10 3.45 -35.99
C PHE A 524 33.74 3.31 -34.50
N VAL A 525 32.57 3.82 -34.09
CA VAL A 525 32.05 3.71 -32.72
C VAL A 525 31.13 2.49 -32.67
N ASP A 526 31.39 1.57 -31.75
CA ASP A 526 30.52 0.43 -31.51
C ASP A 526 29.52 0.78 -30.40
N PRO A 527 28.19 0.76 -30.64
CA PRO A 527 27.21 1.09 -29.62
C PRO A 527 27.26 0.19 -28.38
N GLU A 528 27.74 -1.05 -28.52
CA GLU A 528 27.83 -2.01 -27.41
C GLU A 528 29.12 -1.81 -26.57
N ASP A 529 30.11 -1.06 -27.06
CA ASP A 529 31.31 -0.66 -26.33
C ASP A 529 31.29 0.86 -26.02
N PRO A 530 30.95 1.27 -24.79
CA PRO A 530 30.92 2.68 -24.42
C PRO A 530 32.32 3.33 -24.41
N ALA A 531 33.41 2.57 -24.32
CA ALA A 531 34.77 3.11 -24.40
C ALA A 531 35.15 3.53 -25.84
N SER A 532 34.56 2.92 -26.88
CA SER A 532 34.75 3.33 -28.28
C SER A 532 34.35 4.79 -28.57
N TYR A 533 33.54 5.39 -27.70
CA TYR A 533 33.11 6.79 -27.77
C TYR A 533 34.19 7.79 -27.30
N ILE A 534 35.22 7.34 -26.56
CA ILE A 534 36.23 8.20 -25.93
C ILE A 534 37.03 9.00 -26.97
N GLY A 535 37.21 10.29 -26.72
CA GLY A 535 38.05 11.17 -27.54
C GLY A 535 37.46 11.58 -28.90
N GLN A 536 36.27 11.09 -29.27
CA GLN A 536 35.63 11.34 -30.55
C GLN A 536 34.79 12.64 -30.57
N GLU A 537 34.40 13.10 -31.76
CA GLU A 537 33.42 14.19 -31.94
C GLU A 537 32.02 13.62 -32.21
N MET A 538 31.13 13.73 -31.22
CA MET A 538 29.74 13.21 -31.28
C MET A 538 28.71 14.30 -31.64
N GLU A 539 27.67 13.95 -32.40
CA GLU A 539 26.54 14.86 -32.68
C GLU A 539 25.52 14.82 -31.53
N TRP A 540 25.65 15.73 -30.57
CA TRP A 540 24.72 15.86 -29.44
C TRP A 540 23.37 16.48 -29.84
N MET A 541 22.30 16.12 -29.12
CA MET A 541 20.93 16.58 -29.45
C MET A 541 20.73 18.12 -29.44
N GLY A 542 20.70 18.70 -30.64
CA GLY A 542 20.32 20.10 -30.88
C GLY A 542 21.32 21.09 -30.28
N THR A 543 20.89 21.84 -29.25
CA THR A 543 21.72 22.84 -28.56
C THR A 543 22.09 22.46 -27.12
N CYS A 544 21.80 21.22 -26.69
CA CYS A 544 21.90 20.81 -25.29
C CYS A 544 23.26 21.14 -24.62
N ARG A 545 24.38 20.88 -25.30
CA ARG A 545 25.75 21.21 -24.87
C ARG A 545 25.92 22.67 -24.48
N LYS A 546 25.36 23.58 -25.29
CA LYS A 546 25.40 25.03 -25.08
C LYS A 546 24.41 25.45 -23.99
N ASP A 547 23.21 24.88 -24.01
CA ASP A 547 22.14 25.29 -23.11
C ASP A 547 22.43 24.87 -21.67
N LEU A 548 23.02 23.69 -21.44
CA LEU A 548 23.51 23.26 -20.13
C LEU A 548 24.75 24.06 -19.68
N SER A 549 25.70 24.30 -20.58
CA SER A 549 26.90 25.13 -20.31
C SER A 549 26.53 26.53 -19.78
N VAL A 550 25.48 27.14 -20.33
CA VAL A 550 24.94 28.44 -19.85
C VAL A 550 24.34 28.36 -18.45
N GLN A 551 23.87 27.19 -17.98
CA GLN A 551 23.42 27.02 -16.59
C GLN A 551 24.60 26.80 -15.64
N ILE A 552 25.57 25.96 -16.04
CA ILE A 552 26.74 25.59 -15.23
C ILE A 552 27.65 26.80 -14.95
N PHE A 553 28.00 27.57 -15.98
CA PHE A 553 28.84 28.78 -15.83
C PHE A 553 28.03 30.04 -15.46
N SER A 554 26.79 29.90 -15.00
CA SER A 554 25.97 31.03 -14.52
C SER A 554 26.37 31.50 -13.12
N LYS A 555 25.92 32.69 -12.74
CA LYS A 555 26.15 33.22 -11.37
C LYS A 555 25.51 32.40 -10.25
N LEU A 556 24.61 31.47 -10.58
CA LEU A 556 23.96 30.58 -9.62
C LEU A 556 24.89 29.44 -9.17
N ASN A 557 25.97 29.15 -9.92
CA ASN A 557 26.99 28.15 -9.61
C ASN A 557 26.44 26.80 -9.08
N PRO A 558 25.68 26.04 -9.90
CA PRO A 558 25.05 24.82 -9.45
C PRO A 558 26.05 23.72 -9.05
N LEU A 559 27.27 23.71 -9.62
CA LEU A 559 28.32 22.71 -9.29
C LEU A 559 28.99 22.92 -7.92
N LYS A 560 28.47 23.80 -7.05
CA LYS A 560 28.79 23.82 -5.61
C LYS A 560 27.55 23.61 -4.73
N VAL A 561 26.39 23.32 -5.33
CA VAL A 561 25.10 23.19 -4.62
C VAL A 561 24.44 21.84 -4.90
N CYS A 562 24.66 21.22 -6.06
CA CYS A 562 24.31 19.82 -6.28
C CYS A 562 25.23 18.90 -5.43
N ALA A 563 24.83 17.65 -5.23
CA ALA A 563 25.63 16.66 -4.49
C ALA A 563 27.02 16.45 -5.15
N PRO A 564 28.12 16.30 -4.37
CA PRO A 564 29.48 16.17 -4.90
C PRO A 564 29.65 15.02 -5.90
N VAL A 565 29.25 13.81 -5.50
CA VAL A 565 29.32 12.56 -6.28
C VAL A 565 28.73 12.71 -7.70
N ILE A 566 27.53 13.30 -7.82
CA ILE A 566 26.88 13.56 -9.12
C ILE A 566 27.67 14.59 -9.96
N VAL A 567 28.26 15.60 -9.31
CA VAL A 567 29.06 16.65 -9.98
C VAL A 567 30.40 16.10 -10.46
N GLU A 568 30.98 15.14 -9.74
CA GLU A 568 32.27 14.52 -10.05
C GLU A 568 32.13 13.46 -11.15
N GLU A 569 31.12 12.59 -11.09
CA GLU A 569 30.78 11.68 -12.20
C GLU A 569 30.38 12.44 -13.47
N PHE A 570 29.60 13.52 -13.33
CA PHE A 570 29.36 14.42 -14.46
C PHE A 570 30.67 15.00 -15.01
N ALA A 571 31.63 15.37 -14.15
CA ALA A 571 32.92 15.91 -14.60
C ALA A 571 33.78 14.87 -15.35
N LYS A 572 33.85 13.62 -14.85
CA LYS A 572 34.55 12.49 -15.50
C LYS A 572 33.98 12.24 -16.90
N ILE A 573 32.70 11.88 -16.97
CA ILE A 573 32.00 11.50 -18.21
C ILE A 573 32.00 12.67 -19.21
N SER A 574 31.64 13.89 -18.76
CA SER A 574 31.59 15.09 -19.63
C SER A 574 32.97 15.48 -20.19
N HIS A 575 34.06 15.14 -19.50
CA HIS A 575 35.41 15.36 -20.01
C HIS A 575 35.81 14.30 -21.04
N ARG A 576 35.73 13.01 -20.73
CA ARG A 576 36.19 11.92 -21.61
C ARG A 576 35.41 11.86 -22.93
N LEU A 577 34.12 12.22 -22.91
CA LEU A 577 33.24 12.34 -24.09
C LEU A 577 33.34 13.71 -24.81
N ASN A 578 34.36 14.53 -24.51
CA ASN A 578 34.56 15.85 -25.09
C ASN A 578 33.36 16.83 -24.99
N PHE A 579 32.41 16.61 -24.06
CA PHE A 579 31.18 17.38 -23.95
C PHE A 579 31.42 18.76 -23.31
N MET A 580 31.93 18.82 -22.08
CA MET A 580 32.44 20.07 -21.49
C MET A 580 33.42 19.83 -20.34
N TYR A 581 34.49 20.63 -20.33
CA TYR A 581 35.53 20.60 -19.31
C TYR A 581 35.16 21.51 -18.12
N VAL A 582 34.82 20.92 -16.98
CA VAL A 582 34.34 21.62 -15.79
C VAL A 582 35.31 21.64 -14.60
N TYR A 583 36.37 20.83 -14.62
CA TYR A 583 37.35 20.75 -13.53
C TYR A 583 37.89 22.10 -13.02
N PRO A 584 38.20 23.11 -13.86
CA PRO A 584 38.63 24.42 -13.35
C PRO A 584 37.56 25.18 -12.56
N LEU A 585 36.26 24.93 -12.85
CA LEU A 585 35.15 25.48 -12.08
C LEU A 585 34.99 24.73 -10.75
N VAL A 586 35.02 23.40 -10.76
CA VAL A 586 34.95 22.56 -9.55
C VAL A 586 36.12 22.86 -8.60
N GLU A 587 37.34 22.95 -9.11
CA GLU A 587 38.52 23.35 -8.34
C GLU A 587 38.39 24.80 -7.83
N SER A 588 37.81 25.73 -8.60
CA SER A 588 37.50 27.07 -8.07
C SER A 588 36.45 27.04 -6.96
N ASN A 589 35.48 26.12 -7.02
CA ASN A 589 34.37 25.97 -6.07
C ASN A 589 34.84 25.49 -4.68
N LYS A 590 35.96 24.75 -4.58
CA LYS A 590 36.60 24.43 -3.28
C LYS A 590 37.00 25.68 -2.47
N ARG A 591 37.11 26.85 -3.13
CA ARG A 591 37.41 28.16 -2.48
C ARG A 591 36.14 28.97 -2.17
N VAL A 592 34.95 28.46 -2.51
CA VAL A 592 33.66 29.16 -2.42
C VAL A 592 32.83 28.56 -1.27
N ARG A 593 32.98 29.13 -0.07
CA ARG A 593 32.14 28.76 1.08
C ARG A 593 30.68 29.14 0.85
N LEU A 594 29.74 28.26 1.14
CA LEU A 594 28.31 28.50 0.88
C LEU A 594 27.69 29.48 1.90
N THR A 595 28.11 29.38 3.16
CA THR A 595 27.65 30.21 4.29
C THR A 595 27.76 31.72 4.04
N GLN A 596 28.72 32.17 3.23
CA GLN A 596 28.94 33.59 2.94
C GLN A 596 27.82 34.27 2.11
N TYR A 597 26.95 33.50 1.47
CA TYR A 597 25.87 34.03 0.62
C TYR A 597 24.52 34.11 1.36
N LEU A 598 24.36 33.35 2.45
CA LEU A 598 23.14 33.29 3.26
C LEU A 598 22.79 34.60 3.99
N THR A 599 23.70 35.57 4.04
CA THR A 599 23.62 36.80 4.86
C THR A 599 22.39 37.69 4.59
N ALA A 600 21.58 37.39 3.58
CA ALA A 600 20.29 38.04 3.35
C ALA A 600 19.29 37.81 4.52
N THR A 601 19.17 36.59 5.04
CA THR A 601 18.23 36.26 6.14
C THR A 601 18.70 36.79 7.50
N TYR A 602 20.01 36.95 7.70
CA TYR A 602 20.59 37.52 8.92
C TYR A 602 20.21 38.99 9.15
N SER A 603 19.75 39.70 8.12
CA SER A 603 19.37 41.12 8.19
C SER A 603 18.14 41.42 9.07
N THR A 604 17.33 40.42 9.44
CA THR A 604 16.16 40.57 10.33
C THR A 604 16.43 40.24 11.81
N GLY A 605 17.69 40.02 12.20
CA GLY A 605 18.14 40.17 13.60
C GLY A 605 17.86 39.00 14.55
N GLY A 606 17.43 37.83 14.07
CA GLY A 606 17.24 36.64 14.91
C GLY A 606 18.53 35.96 15.38
N ALA A 607 19.61 36.06 14.60
CA ALA A 607 20.77 35.16 14.67
C ALA A 607 21.92 35.60 15.63
N LEU A 608 21.69 36.54 16.56
CA LEU A 608 22.74 36.98 17.50
C LEU A 608 22.94 36.04 18.72
N ARG A 609 22.48 34.78 18.61
CA ARG A 609 22.57 33.76 19.68
C ARG A 609 23.31 32.48 19.29
N ASP A 610 23.34 32.12 18.01
CA ASP A 610 23.95 30.86 17.53
C ASP A 610 25.36 31.04 16.92
N ALA A 611 25.86 32.27 16.82
CA ALA A 611 27.18 32.57 16.25
C ALA A 611 28.36 32.19 17.20
N GLY A 612 28.32 30.98 17.76
CA GLY A 612 29.17 30.59 18.89
C GLY A 612 29.20 29.11 19.27
N TYR A 613 28.79 28.18 18.41
CA TYR A 613 29.10 26.74 18.54
C TYR A 613 29.29 26.09 17.16
N GLU A 614 30.32 25.22 17.07
CA GLU A 614 30.73 24.34 15.97
C GLU A 614 30.81 24.85 14.50
N THR A 615 31.61 24.15 13.70
CA THR A 615 31.57 24.16 12.24
C THR A 615 30.29 23.48 11.77
N GLN A 616 29.28 24.26 11.40
CA GLN A 616 28.19 23.76 10.55
C GLN A 616 28.79 23.25 9.24
N ASP A 617 28.58 21.98 8.96
CA ASP A 617 29.08 21.30 7.76
C ASP A 617 28.47 21.92 6.48
N GLU A 618 29.23 21.92 5.37
CA GLU A 618 28.78 22.50 4.11
C GLU A 618 27.70 21.62 3.42
N SER A 619 27.56 20.35 3.82
CA SER A 619 26.48 19.43 3.39
C SER A 619 25.09 20.04 3.54
N PHE A 620 24.79 20.72 4.66
CA PHE A 620 23.51 21.42 4.92
C PHE A 620 23.19 22.55 3.93
N HIS A 621 24.11 22.89 3.03
CA HIS A 621 23.92 23.90 1.99
C HIS A 621 24.03 23.33 0.57
N GLN A 622 24.25 22.02 0.46
CA GLN A 622 24.20 21.24 -0.77
C GLN A 622 22.89 20.42 -0.83
N LEU A 623 22.62 19.85 -1.99
CA LEU A 623 21.53 18.90 -2.16
C LEU A 623 21.98 17.50 -1.74
N ASP A 624 21.07 16.80 -1.09
CA ASP A 624 21.07 15.35 -0.90
C ASP A 624 21.24 14.64 -2.27
N PRO A 625 22.13 13.63 -2.39
CA PRO A 625 22.26 12.84 -3.62
C PRO A 625 21.02 12.00 -3.96
N TYR A 626 20.17 11.66 -2.99
CA TYR A 626 19.05 10.71 -3.11
C TYR A 626 18.15 10.87 -4.35
N PHE A 627 17.92 9.75 -5.07
CA PHE A 627 16.88 9.63 -6.08
C PHE A 627 15.87 8.49 -5.78
N PRO A 628 14.59 8.63 -6.16
CA PRO A 628 13.58 7.64 -5.76
C PRO A 628 13.66 6.25 -6.41
N PHE A 629 14.48 6.05 -7.44
CA PHE A 629 14.74 4.73 -8.04
C PHE A 629 16.23 4.41 -8.03
N ASP A 630 16.93 4.73 -6.94
CA ASP A 630 18.20 4.05 -6.64
C ASP A 630 17.93 2.57 -6.22
N PRO A 631 18.95 1.68 -6.18
CA PRO A 631 18.76 0.23 -6.30
C PRO A 631 17.79 -0.41 -5.30
N TYR A 632 17.08 -1.42 -5.78
CA TYR A 632 16.05 -2.11 -5.03
C TYR A 632 16.63 -3.20 -4.12
N GLN A 633 16.42 -3.06 -2.81
CA GLN A 633 17.15 -3.81 -1.78
C GLN A 633 16.41 -5.06 -1.25
N LEU A 634 15.14 -5.28 -1.60
CA LEU A 634 14.33 -6.38 -1.08
C LEU A 634 14.61 -7.69 -1.87
N PRO A 635 15.07 -8.78 -1.21
CA PRO A 635 15.69 -9.91 -1.91
C PRO A 635 14.73 -10.70 -2.82
N VAL A 636 13.50 -10.98 -2.39
CA VAL A 636 12.55 -11.82 -3.16
C VAL A 636 11.91 -11.01 -4.28
N SER A 637 11.39 -9.82 -3.99
CA SER A 637 10.65 -9.00 -4.96
C SER A 637 11.55 -8.29 -5.99
N LYS A 638 12.88 -8.23 -5.79
CA LYS A 638 13.86 -7.78 -6.79
C LYS A 638 13.71 -8.51 -8.15
N ARG A 639 13.26 -9.77 -8.13
CA ARG A 639 12.97 -10.58 -9.33
C ARG A 639 12.03 -9.95 -10.35
N TRP A 640 11.14 -9.05 -9.92
CA TRP A 640 10.22 -8.34 -10.81
C TRP A 640 10.87 -7.19 -11.59
N LEU A 641 12.11 -6.82 -11.25
CA LEU A 641 12.78 -5.60 -11.73
C LEU A 641 14.04 -5.86 -12.55
N GLU A 642 14.57 -7.10 -12.55
CA GLU A 642 15.84 -7.51 -13.18
C GLU A 642 16.02 -7.04 -14.64
N ASN A 643 14.92 -6.97 -15.40
CA ASN A 643 14.93 -6.59 -16.81
C ASN A 643 14.44 -5.15 -17.06
N ASP A 644 13.92 -4.47 -16.03
CA ASP A 644 13.35 -3.12 -16.12
C ASP A 644 14.31 -2.00 -15.69
N TYR A 645 15.48 -2.36 -15.15
CA TYR A 645 16.35 -1.47 -14.40
C TYR A 645 17.76 -1.31 -15.00
N VAL A 646 18.18 -0.07 -15.19
CA VAL A 646 19.53 0.33 -15.60
C VAL A 646 20.38 0.48 -14.34
N HIS A 647 21.13 -0.58 -14.03
CA HIS A 647 22.20 -0.52 -13.05
C HIS A 647 23.26 0.50 -13.46
N TRP A 648 23.90 1.10 -12.46
CA TRP A 648 25.10 1.90 -12.69
C TRP A 648 26.24 0.97 -13.16
N LYS A 649 27.12 1.48 -14.01
CA LYS A 649 28.30 0.73 -14.48
C LYS A 649 29.49 1.68 -14.57
N ALA A 650 30.59 1.31 -13.91
CA ALA A 650 31.88 1.88 -14.19
C ALA A 650 32.36 1.37 -15.56
N VAL A 651 32.62 2.27 -16.50
CA VAL A 651 33.21 1.93 -17.79
C VAL A 651 34.69 2.31 -17.76
N GLN A 652 35.53 1.33 -18.07
CA GLN A 652 36.98 1.50 -18.16
C GLN A 652 37.34 2.65 -19.11
N GLY A 653 38.19 3.57 -18.67
CA GLY A 653 38.57 4.76 -19.43
C GLY A 653 37.50 5.86 -19.55
N LEU A 654 36.28 5.71 -19.01
CA LEU A 654 35.29 6.81 -18.87
C LEU A 654 35.16 7.28 -17.42
N ASN A 655 34.82 6.39 -16.51
CA ASN A 655 34.47 6.74 -15.12
C ASN A 655 34.94 5.74 -14.06
N ALA A 656 35.31 4.51 -14.44
CA ALA A 656 36.23 3.72 -13.63
C ALA A 656 37.54 4.50 -13.43
N GLU A 657 38.17 4.33 -12.28
CA GLU A 657 39.55 4.76 -12.07
C GLU A 657 40.44 3.92 -13.02
N ASP A 658 41.46 4.54 -13.64
CA ASP A 658 42.46 3.77 -14.39
C ASP A 658 43.45 3.24 -13.33
N GLU A 659 43.35 1.96 -12.95
CA GLU A 659 44.27 1.32 -11.99
C GLU A 659 45.73 1.57 -12.40
N ASP A 660 46.52 2.21 -11.53
CA ASP A 660 47.94 2.45 -11.77
C ASP A 660 48.69 1.10 -11.73
N ASP A 661 49.31 0.69 -12.85
CA ASP A 661 50.04 -0.58 -13.01
C ASP A 661 51.15 -0.77 -11.94
N SER A 662 50.81 -1.29 -10.76
CA SER A 662 51.75 -1.71 -9.72
C SER A 662 51.70 -3.23 -9.54
N ASP A 663 52.60 -3.93 -10.24
CA ASP A 663 52.78 -5.40 -10.16
C ASP A 663 52.88 -5.89 -8.69
N ASP A 664 51.86 -6.61 -8.20
CA ASP A 664 51.97 -7.56 -7.09
C ASP A 664 51.05 -8.77 -7.37
N ASP A 665 51.65 -9.90 -7.78
CA ASP A 665 50.92 -11.13 -8.13
C ASP A 665 50.15 -11.69 -6.91
N ILE A 666 48.81 -11.75 -6.99
CA ILE A 666 47.94 -12.50 -6.07
C ILE A 666 47.03 -13.40 -6.92
N ASP A 667 46.96 -14.70 -6.59
CA ASP A 667 46.33 -15.73 -7.41
C ASP A 667 44.81 -15.52 -7.61
N ASP A 668 44.33 -15.77 -8.85
CA ASP A 668 42.91 -15.85 -9.20
C ASP A 668 42.22 -17.03 -8.45
N ASP A 669 41.28 -16.73 -7.53
CA ASP A 669 40.28 -17.69 -7.01
C ASP A 669 39.16 -16.93 -6.23
N LEU A 670 38.60 -15.86 -6.85
CA LEU A 670 37.37 -15.17 -6.40
C LEU A 670 36.27 -15.34 -7.47
N ASP A 671 35.05 -15.65 -7.03
CA ASP A 671 33.92 -15.98 -7.92
C ASP A 671 33.37 -14.74 -8.66
N GLU A 672 32.99 -14.88 -9.94
CA GLU A 672 32.52 -13.80 -10.83
C GLU A 672 31.17 -13.15 -10.42
N ASP A 673 30.58 -13.52 -9.27
CA ASP A 673 29.26 -13.06 -8.81
C ASP A 673 29.30 -11.87 -7.81
N GLU A 674 30.47 -11.47 -7.28
CA GLU A 674 30.60 -10.28 -6.41
C GLU A 674 30.62 -8.96 -7.21
N ILE A 675 29.48 -8.63 -7.83
CA ILE A 675 29.20 -7.26 -8.28
C ILE A 675 28.68 -6.46 -7.06
N GLU A 676 29.54 -5.63 -6.47
CA GLU A 676 29.07 -4.61 -5.52
C GLU A 676 28.01 -3.72 -6.19
N GLU A 677 26.86 -3.54 -5.53
CA GLU A 677 25.70 -2.82 -6.09
C GLU A 677 25.85 -1.29 -6.02
N GLY A 678 27.08 -0.79 -6.18
CA GLY A 678 27.45 0.61 -6.02
C GLY A 678 26.65 1.54 -6.92
N THR A 679 26.08 2.58 -6.33
CA THR A 679 25.42 3.67 -7.05
C THR A 679 26.42 4.75 -7.46
N ALA A 680 26.02 5.65 -8.36
CA ALA A 680 26.71 6.93 -8.60
C ALA A 680 26.56 7.94 -7.43
N THR A 681 26.17 7.45 -6.25
CA THR A 681 25.86 8.23 -5.05
C THR A 681 26.45 7.68 -3.77
N ASP A 682 26.88 6.41 -3.77
CA ASP A 682 27.79 5.85 -2.77
C ASP A 682 29.21 6.29 -3.12
N SER A 683 29.98 6.67 -2.12
CA SER A 683 31.40 7.01 -2.28
C SER A 683 32.14 6.52 -1.04
N ASP A 684 33.08 5.61 -1.23
CA ASP A 684 33.84 5.05 -0.13
C ASP A 684 34.60 6.14 0.63
N GLY A 685 34.35 6.21 1.93
CA GLY A 685 34.87 7.22 2.83
C GLY A 685 36.31 6.97 3.23
N GLU A 686 37.23 6.83 2.26
CA GLU A 686 38.66 6.76 2.56
C GLU A 686 39.17 8.13 3.07
N ASP A 687 39.18 8.29 4.39
CA ASP A 687 39.84 9.41 5.06
C ASP A 687 41.37 9.27 4.98
N TYR A 688 41.98 9.91 3.98
CA TYR A 688 43.44 10.01 3.84
C TYR A 688 44.06 10.95 4.90
N GLU A 689 44.79 10.40 5.88
CA GLU A 689 45.57 11.13 6.92
C GLU A 689 46.73 12.01 6.37
#